data_AF-A0A9W8EAI4-F1
#
_entry.id   AF-A0A9W8EAI4-F1
#
_cell.length_a   1.000
_cell.length_b   1.000
_cell.length_c   1.000
_cell.angle_alpha   90.00
_cell.angle_beta   90.00
_cell.angle_gamma   90.00
#
_symmetry.space_group_name_H-M   'P 1'
#
loop_
_entity.id
_entity.type
_entity.pdbx_description
1 polymer ?
#
loop_
_entity_poly.entity_id
_entity_poly.type
_entity_poly.pdbx_seq_one_letter_code
_entity_poly.pdbx_strand_id
1 'polypeptide(L)'
;MILFTNFDMFRASDVLVVLAVAQALAISLFSNLGGGTFLAFPVSLGRAVTAMQAIFWVMFRVHFLGWILYRQSSDKLWTRHFIKYGGTIAECFANWKILFNLAQVMNYVSYLLLTLQFYRAIDLTTDSYTFVLLRHTFGLLLILLHVWTALSVHEVLGDFGWFYGDFFIEEYPSSLYYTGIYRYLNNPEKIMGHAAFWGLTLIAGSWTMFAVTLFMQVSNTLFLKYVESPHMHRLYGGKVRQEAGVTKSVRNVQLIPTQLWELLRRDSSEHQEDAPAQLNERLMNHLLHHVRDTLEHALRETSDFVNGLIVDKAKPMLAEIVDDTKTVVAQSKVRLAASRSRGYLSQLTSYMDAYAVELMPPESCQDSRIRQLAQTPRFPASALSPTRDQLLLGDQAPTSPVKNQARNPIPIVYMLGEPIRVRWRAPAGHSLKDWIGIYKVTSNPSDSVTSVSSKRCYHYVDRDPEDDLSPSSSLAEPLTPPAVSTADMSPASCDSPTAQDAEDKGRKLRCGEVAFSDGTLPWEIGTYEIRYHFDDSHTVLTLTQPFEINLSPDSNVNASDPESVEVALLPYLQRCLATAHPRFRLTNVEDPFIEITELQARRVVYGIKLLFGIEFAWNVVHLDLNARRLAQRIAAAHKALAPFSSPKPDGQDPF
;
A
#
# COMPACT_ATOMS: atom_id res chain seq x y z
N MET A 1 -14.42 54.40 32.35
CA MET A 1 -13.20 53.86 31.74
C MET A 1 -12.36 53.12 32.79
N ILE A 2 -12.80 51.96 33.29
CA ILE A 2 -12.00 51.12 34.20
C ILE A 2 -10.98 50.26 33.41
N LEU A 3 -11.26 50.04 32.12
CA LEU A 3 -10.41 49.28 31.20
C LEU A 3 -9.02 49.93 31.01
N PHE A 4 -8.96 51.26 30.86
CA PHE A 4 -7.69 51.97 30.61
C PHE A 4 -6.87 52.17 31.88
N THR A 5 -7.49 52.16 33.06
CA THR A 5 -6.78 52.38 34.34
C THR A 5 -6.10 51.13 34.87
N ASN A 6 -6.54 49.94 34.46
CA ASN A 6 -5.99 48.64 34.88
C ASN A 6 -5.30 47.87 33.75
N PHE A 7 -5.00 48.54 32.64
CA PHE A 7 -4.41 47.90 31.47
C PHE A 7 -2.96 47.48 31.74
N ASP A 8 -2.67 46.21 31.52
CA ASP A 8 -1.33 45.63 31.66
C ASP A 8 -0.94 44.80 30.42
N MET A 9 0.10 45.22 29.71
CA MET A 9 0.60 44.52 28.51
C MET A 9 1.18 43.13 28.80
N PHE A 10 1.48 42.80 30.06
CA PHE A 10 1.95 41.49 30.48
C PHE A 10 0.81 40.53 30.80
N ARG A 11 -0.41 41.06 31.00
CA ARG A 11 -1.60 40.26 31.28
C ARG A 11 -2.20 39.79 29.96
N ALA A 12 -2.34 38.47 29.81
CA ALA A 12 -2.82 37.87 28.56
C ALA A 12 -4.24 38.33 28.21
N SER A 13 -5.11 38.54 29.19
CA SER A 13 -6.48 39.04 28.97
C SER A 13 -6.50 40.39 28.25
N ASP A 14 -5.59 41.29 28.60
CA ASP A 14 -5.59 42.65 28.10
C ASP A 14 -5.03 42.70 26.68
N VAL A 15 -3.98 41.91 26.42
CA VAL A 15 -3.45 41.70 25.06
C VAL A 15 -4.49 41.04 24.16
N LEU A 16 -5.22 40.04 24.65
CA LEU A 16 -6.31 39.39 23.92
C LEU A 16 -7.41 40.38 23.54
N VAL A 17 -7.81 41.25 24.47
CA VAL A 17 -8.81 42.31 24.20
C VAL A 17 -8.29 43.26 23.13
N VAL A 18 -7.04 43.70 23.20
CA VAL A 18 -6.44 44.58 22.18
C VAL A 18 -6.42 43.90 20.81
N LEU A 19 -6.00 42.63 20.73
CA LEU A 19 -5.98 41.87 19.48
C LEU A 19 -7.39 41.64 18.92
N ALA A 20 -8.37 41.33 19.78
CA ALA A 20 -9.77 41.17 19.37
C ALA A 20 -10.35 42.48 18.81
N VAL A 21 -10.10 43.61 19.48
CA VAL A 21 -10.49 44.94 18.99
C VAL A 21 -9.79 45.27 17.67
N ALA A 22 -8.49 45.04 17.57
CA ALA A 22 -7.73 45.27 16.34
C ALA A 22 -8.26 44.42 15.17
N GLN A 23 -8.60 43.16 15.42
CA GLN A 23 -9.16 42.27 14.41
C GLN A 23 -10.57 42.70 13.99
N ALA A 24 -11.43 43.13 14.93
CA ALA A 24 -12.75 43.66 14.61
C ALA A 24 -12.68 44.95 13.78
N LEU A 25 -11.76 45.85 14.13
CA LEU A 25 -11.48 47.06 13.34
C LEU A 25 -10.96 46.72 11.95
N ALA A 26 -10.03 45.77 11.84
CA ALA A 26 -9.51 45.31 10.55
C ALA A 26 -10.63 44.76 9.66
N ILE A 27 -11.48 43.87 10.19
CA ILE A 27 -12.64 43.32 9.45
C ILE A 27 -13.56 44.44 8.96
N SER A 28 -13.86 45.43 9.82
CA SER A 28 -14.71 46.57 9.47
C SER A 28 -14.09 47.47 8.40
N LEU A 29 -12.78 47.73 8.47
CA LEU A 29 -12.06 48.52 7.46
C LEU A 29 -12.06 47.80 6.10
N PHE A 30 -11.77 46.50 6.09
CA PHE A 30 -11.73 45.72 4.85
C PHE A 30 -13.12 45.52 4.24
N SER A 31 -14.18 45.36 5.05
CA SER A 31 -15.55 45.22 4.52
C SER A 31 -16.08 46.49 3.88
N ASN A 32 -15.70 47.67 4.39
CA ASN A 32 -16.07 48.95 3.80
C ASN A 32 -15.32 49.26 2.49
N LEU A 33 -14.11 48.74 2.31
CA LEU A 33 -13.35 48.86 1.06
C LEU A 33 -13.92 47.99 -0.08
N GLY A 34 -14.72 46.97 0.24
CA GLY A 34 -15.28 46.00 -0.70
C GLY A 34 -16.59 46.40 -1.40
N GLY A 35 -17.01 47.67 -1.34
CA GLY A 35 -18.19 48.16 -2.09
C GLY A 35 -19.55 47.73 -1.51
N GLY A 36 -19.71 47.78 -0.18
CA GLY A 36 -21.03 47.86 0.48
C GLY A 36 -21.87 46.59 0.54
N THR A 37 -21.45 45.48 -0.08
CA THR A 37 -22.16 44.19 0.01
C THR A 37 -21.22 43.09 0.50
N PHE A 38 -21.54 42.45 1.63
CA PHE A 38 -20.69 41.42 2.29
C PHE A 38 -20.28 40.26 1.36
N LEU A 39 -21.04 40.03 0.27
CA LEU A 39 -20.84 38.95 -0.71
C LEU A 39 -20.00 39.35 -1.94
N ALA A 40 -19.66 40.63 -2.11
CA ALA A 40 -18.95 41.14 -3.29
C ALA A 40 -17.48 41.47 -3.01
N PHE A 41 -16.82 40.73 -2.11
CA PHE A 41 -15.40 40.92 -1.85
C PHE A 41 -14.56 40.53 -3.08
N PRO A 42 -13.71 41.42 -3.62
CA PRO A 42 -12.80 41.06 -4.68
C PRO A 42 -11.86 39.95 -4.20
N VAL A 43 -11.82 38.84 -4.94
CA VAL A 43 -10.99 37.66 -4.57
C VAL A 43 -9.51 38.03 -4.38
N SER A 44 -9.01 39.00 -5.16
CA SER A 44 -7.65 39.55 -5.01
C SER A 44 -7.42 40.23 -3.67
N LEU A 45 -8.38 41.02 -3.20
CA LEU A 45 -8.32 41.69 -1.90
C LEU A 45 -8.42 40.67 -0.75
N GLY A 46 -9.31 39.68 -0.86
CA GLY A 46 -9.44 38.59 0.12
C GLY A 46 -8.14 37.79 0.28
N ARG A 47 -7.47 37.47 -0.83
CA ARG A 47 -6.14 36.83 -0.84
C ARG A 47 -5.07 37.70 -0.18
N ALA A 48 -5.06 39.01 -0.45
CA ALA A 48 -4.10 39.93 0.16
C ALA A 48 -4.33 40.04 1.68
N VAL A 49 -5.57 40.18 2.13
CA VAL A 49 -5.93 40.29 3.55
C VAL A 49 -5.53 39.03 4.32
N THR A 50 -5.88 37.86 3.80
CA THR A 50 -5.51 36.58 4.44
C THR A 50 -4.00 36.34 4.42
N ALA A 51 -3.28 36.77 3.38
CA ALA A 51 -1.82 36.72 3.34
C ALA A 51 -1.18 37.65 4.38
N MET A 52 -1.66 38.89 4.49
CA MET A 52 -1.21 39.84 5.51
C MET A 52 -1.50 39.32 6.92
N GLN A 53 -2.65 38.69 7.13
CA GLN A 53 -3.01 38.07 8.40
C GLN A 53 -2.06 36.91 8.75
N ALA A 54 -1.74 36.04 7.79
CA ALA A 54 -0.78 34.95 8.00
C ALA A 54 0.62 35.50 8.34
N ILE A 55 1.10 36.51 7.62
CA ILE A 55 2.39 37.18 7.91
C ILE A 55 2.38 37.82 9.29
N PHE A 56 1.29 38.50 9.66
CA PHE A 56 1.14 39.11 10.99
C PHE A 56 1.27 38.08 12.10
N TRP A 57 0.58 36.93 11.99
CA TRP A 57 0.64 35.90 13.03
C TRP A 57 1.99 35.17 13.09
N VAL A 58 2.68 35.03 11.95
CA VAL A 58 4.09 34.61 11.94
C VAL A 58 4.96 35.63 12.69
N MET A 59 4.79 36.92 12.39
CA MET A 59 5.55 37.99 13.04
C MET A 59 5.31 38.05 14.54
N PHE A 60 4.04 37.98 14.93
CA PHE A 60 3.62 38.00 16.33
C PHE A 60 4.19 36.79 17.09
N ARG A 61 3.99 35.58 16.57
CA ARG A 61 4.45 34.35 17.23
C ARG A 61 5.97 34.28 17.32
N VAL A 62 6.67 34.60 16.24
CA VAL A 62 8.11 34.30 16.14
C VAL A 62 8.97 35.45 16.62
N HIS A 63 8.66 36.67 16.19
CA HIS A 63 9.49 37.84 16.49
C HIS A 63 9.04 38.54 17.77
N PHE A 64 7.74 38.80 17.96
CA PHE A 64 7.26 39.48 19.17
C PHE A 64 7.36 38.60 20.42
N LEU A 65 6.80 37.39 20.39
CA LEU A 65 6.95 36.45 21.52
C LEU A 65 8.41 36.00 21.67
N GLY A 66 9.15 35.83 20.58
CA GLY A 66 10.59 35.53 20.65
C GLY A 66 11.40 36.64 21.32
N TRP A 67 11.07 37.91 21.06
CA TRP A 67 11.69 39.04 21.77
C TRP A 67 11.35 39.03 23.27
N ILE A 68 10.12 38.68 23.64
CA ILE A 68 9.74 38.48 25.05
C ILE A 68 10.60 37.39 25.69
N LEU A 69 10.75 36.23 25.04
CA LEU A 69 11.60 35.14 25.54
C LEU A 69 13.07 35.54 25.65
N TYR A 70 13.58 36.29 24.67
CA TYR A 70 14.94 36.81 24.71
C TYR A 70 15.18 37.73 25.92
N ARG A 71 14.25 38.64 26.19
CA ARG A 71 14.27 39.54 27.36
C ARG A 71 14.02 38.80 28.66
N GLN A 72 13.20 37.76 28.64
CA GLN A 72 12.98 36.89 29.78
C GLN A 72 14.26 36.12 30.13
N SER A 73 14.96 35.58 29.14
CA SER A 73 16.21 34.86 29.36
C SER A 73 17.35 35.74 29.86
N SER A 74 17.37 37.03 29.51
CA SER A 74 18.48 37.94 29.83
C SER A 74 18.22 38.73 31.10
N ASP A 75 17.01 39.29 31.22
CA ASP A 75 16.67 40.26 32.27
C ASP A 75 15.52 39.78 33.17
N LYS A 76 14.98 38.57 32.94
CA LYS A 76 13.78 38.03 33.60
C LYS A 76 12.60 39.01 33.55
N LEU A 77 12.49 39.73 32.43
CA LEU A 77 11.59 40.88 32.27
C LEU A 77 10.13 40.53 32.60
N TRP A 78 9.63 39.40 32.12
CA TRP A 78 8.24 38.99 32.30
C TRP A 78 7.98 38.55 33.75
N THR A 79 8.84 37.69 34.30
CA THR A 79 8.72 37.26 35.70
C THR A 79 8.84 38.44 36.67
N ARG A 80 9.84 39.32 36.47
CA ARG A 80 10.04 40.50 37.33
C ARG A 80 8.83 41.42 37.34
N HIS A 81 8.16 41.59 36.20
CA HIS A 81 6.92 42.37 36.14
C HIS A 81 5.85 41.76 37.04
N PHE A 82 5.51 40.49 36.87
CA PHE A 82 4.48 39.84 37.70
C PHE A 82 4.81 39.87 39.19
N ILE A 83 6.06 39.60 39.58
CA ILE A 83 6.49 39.67 40.98
C ILE A 83 6.37 41.10 41.55
N LYS A 84 6.74 42.12 40.76
CA LYS A 84 6.65 43.54 41.18
C LYS A 84 5.21 43.97 41.50
N TYR A 85 4.23 43.41 40.79
CA TYR A 85 2.81 43.70 41.00
C TYR A 85 2.11 42.67 41.89
N GLY A 86 2.87 41.86 42.64
CA GLY A 86 2.35 40.94 43.65
C GLY A 86 1.82 39.60 43.12
N GLY A 87 2.07 39.28 41.84
CA GLY A 87 1.72 38.01 41.23
C GLY A 87 2.75 36.90 41.50
N THR A 88 2.42 35.67 41.10
CA THR A 88 3.30 34.49 41.25
C THR A 88 3.99 34.07 39.95
N ILE A 89 5.05 33.27 40.04
CA ILE A 89 5.71 32.67 38.86
C ILE A 89 4.73 31.77 38.08
N ALA A 90 3.83 31.08 38.79
CA ALA A 90 2.80 30.25 38.17
C ALA A 90 1.82 31.08 37.34
N GLU A 91 1.37 32.24 37.85
CA GLU A 91 0.49 33.17 37.12
C GLU A 91 1.20 33.77 35.90
N CYS A 92 2.47 34.13 36.05
CA CYS A 92 3.34 34.58 34.97
C CYS A 92 3.38 33.54 33.83
N PHE A 93 3.68 32.28 34.15
CA PHE A 93 3.72 31.20 33.16
C PHE A 93 2.34 30.89 32.59
N ALA A 94 1.27 30.96 33.38
CA ALA A 94 -0.10 30.77 32.89
C ALA A 94 -0.50 31.81 31.84
N ASN A 95 -0.18 33.10 32.07
CA ASN A 95 -0.41 34.16 31.10
C ASN A 95 0.41 33.95 29.81
N TRP A 96 1.66 33.51 29.95
CA TRP A 96 2.50 33.16 28.81
C TRP A 96 1.88 32.04 27.96
N LYS A 97 1.43 30.94 28.58
CA LYS A 97 0.79 29.82 27.87
C LYS A 97 -0.42 30.27 27.05
N ILE A 98 -1.26 31.14 27.60
CA ILE A 98 -2.44 31.69 26.90
C ILE A 98 -2.01 32.43 25.64
N LEU A 99 -1.01 33.31 25.75
CA LEU A 99 -0.56 34.14 24.62
C LEU A 99 0.15 33.31 23.54
N PHE A 100 0.99 32.35 23.94
CA PHE A 100 1.65 31.44 23.02
C PHE A 100 0.65 30.55 22.28
N ASN A 101 -0.32 29.97 23.01
CA ASN A 101 -1.34 29.11 22.41
C ASN A 101 -2.21 29.88 21.41
N LEU A 102 -2.63 31.11 21.75
CA LEU A 102 -3.33 32.00 20.82
C LEU A 102 -2.53 32.18 19.54
N ALA A 103 -1.27 32.58 19.65
CA ALA A 103 -0.42 32.87 18.50
C ALA A 103 -0.22 31.62 17.62
N GLN A 104 -0.07 30.44 18.24
CA GLN A 104 0.07 29.17 17.53
C GLN A 104 -1.21 28.80 16.77
N VAL A 105 -2.37 28.83 17.45
CA VAL A 105 -3.68 28.52 16.85
C VAL A 105 -4.00 29.49 15.72
N MET A 106 -3.81 30.78 15.95
CA MET A 106 -4.10 31.80 14.94
C MET A 106 -3.18 31.70 13.73
N ASN A 107 -1.93 31.25 13.91
CA ASN A 107 -1.06 30.96 12.78
C ASN A 107 -1.60 29.78 11.93
N TYR A 108 -2.00 28.67 12.55
CA TYR A 108 -2.61 27.55 11.82
C TYR A 108 -3.89 27.96 11.08
N VAL A 109 -4.80 28.67 11.77
CA VAL A 109 -6.06 29.14 11.19
C VAL A 109 -5.80 30.08 10.01
N SER A 110 -4.86 31.02 10.15
CA SER A 110 -4.56 31.99 9.08
C SER A 110 -3.98 31.30 7.83
N TYR A 111 -3.13 30.29 8.01
CA TYR A 111 -2.63 29.47 6.90
C TYR A 111 -3.72 28.63 6.25
N LEU A 112 -4.62 28.04 7.03
CA LEU A 112 -5.76 27.29 6.50
C LEU A 112 -6.66 28.21 5.67
N LEU A 113 -7.01 29.39 6.19
CA LEU A 113 -7.81 30.39 5.48
C LEU A 113 -7.12 30.84 4.18
N LEU A 114 -5.82 31.10 4.21
CA LEU A 114 -5.05 31.45 3.02
C LEU A 114 -5.04 30.32 1.99
N THR A 115 -4.90 29.07 2.45
CA THR A 115 -4.98 27.88 1.59
C THR A 115 -6.32 27.81 0.89
N LEU A 116 -7.43 28.00 1.61
CA LEU A 116 -8.78 28.00 1.05
C LEU A 116 -8.99 29.10 -0.01
N GLN A 117 -8.35 30.27 0.13
CA GLN A 117 -8.43 31.37 -0.84
C GLN A 117 -7.68 31.11 -2.16
N PHE A 118 -6.65 30.27 -2.11
CA PHE A 118 -5.83 29.88 -3.27
C PHE A 118 -6.20 28.52 -3.84
N TYR A 119 -6.93 27.71 -3.07
CA TYR A 119 -7.41 26.41 -3.51
C TYR A 119 -8.35 26.59 -4.72
N ARG A 120 -7.95 26.04 -5.86
CA ARG A 120 -8.82 25.94 -7.03
C ARG A 120 -9.49 24.58 -6.98
N ALA A 121 -10.82 24.57 -7.06
CA ALA A 121 -11.58 23.34 -7.18
C ALA A 121 -11.03 22.50 -8.34
N ILE A 122 -10.93 21.19 -8.12
CA ILE A 122 -10.32 20.20 -9.01
C ILE A 122 -10.91 20.36 -10.41
N ASP A 123 -10.07 20.77 -11.36
CA ASP A 123 -10.42 20.68 -12.78
C ASP A 123 -10.07 19.26 -13.23
N LEU A 124 -11.08 18.38 -13.32
CA LEU A 124 -10.95 16.96 -13.67
C LEU A 124 -10.71 16.75 -15.18
N THR A 125 -9.89 17.59 -15.80
CA THR A 125 -9.40 17.31 -17.16
C THR A 125 -8.33 16.22 -17.11
N THR A 126 -8.24 15.44 -18.19
CA THR A 126 -7.47 14.18 -18.24
C THR A 126 -5.96 14.40 -18.01
N ASP A 127 -5.44 15.58 -18.32
CA ASP A 127 -4.01 15.89 -18.25
C ASP A 127 -3.54 16.41 -16.87
N SER A 128 -4.44 17.00 -16.07
CA SER A 128 -4.11 17.60 -14.76
C SER A 128 -4.34 16.67 -13.57
N TYR A 129 -5.14 15.61 -13.74
CA TYR A 129 -5.60 14.75 -12.65
C TYR A 129 -4.46 14.14 -11.82
N THR A 130 -3.47 13.52 -12.47
CA THR A 130 -2.34 12.85 -11.80
C THR A 130 -1.53 13.82 -10.94
N PHE A 131 -1.28 15.02 -11.46
CA PHE A 131 -0.48 16.03 -10.77
C PHE A 131 -1.24 16.68 -9.60
N VAL A 132 -2.55 16.90 -9.78
CA VAL A 132 -3.43 17.36 -8.68
C VAL A 132 -3.47 16.30 -7.58
N LEU A 133 -3.69 15.03 -7.92
CA LEU A 133 -3.69 13.93 -6.96
C LEU A 133 -2.38 13.87 -6.19
N LEU A 134 -1.24 13.92 -6.89
CA LEU A 134 0.10 13.87 -6.28
C LEU A 134 0.31 15.00 -5.25
N ARG A 135 -0.08 16.23 -5.58
CA ARG A 135 0.04 17.39 -4.68
C ARG A 135 -0.80 17.22 -3.41
N HIS A 136 -2.00 16.65 -3.53
CA HIS A 136 -2.87 16.40 -2.39
C HIS A 136 -2.36 15.26 -1.53
N THR A 137 -1.91 14.16 -2.14
CA THR A 137 -1.39 13.00 -1.40
C THR A 137 -0.15 13.39 -0.61
N PHE A 138 0.82 14.07 -1.23
CA PHE A 138 2.01 14.56 -0.51
C PHE A 138 1.66 15.66 0.50
N GLY A 139 0.73 16.55 0.15
CA GLY A 139 0.27 17.62 1.04
C GLY A 139 -0.34 17.09 2.33
N LEU A 140 -1.25 16.11 2.23
CA LEU A 140 -1.87 15.43 3.36
C LEU A 140 -0.84 14.64 4.17
N LEU A 141 0.08 13.93 3.50
CA LEU A 141 1.15 13.21 4.19
C LEU A 141 2.00 14.13 5.07
N LEU A 142 2.35 15.33 4.58
CA LEU A 142 3.11 16.31 5.34
C LEU A 142 2.33 16.90 6.52
N ILE A 143 1.00 17.07 6.38
CA ILE A 143 0.13 17.50 7.49
C ILE A 143 0.08 16.42 8.57
N LEU A 144 -0.12 15.15 8.17
CA LEU A 144 -0.12 14.02 9.11
C LEU A 144 1.22 13.87 9.82
N LEU A 145 2.34 13.97 9.08
CA LEU A 145 3.69 13.96 9.65
C LEU A 145 3.89 15.05 10.69
N HIS A 146 3.38 16.25 10.44
CA HIS A 146 3.47 17.37 11.37
C HIS A 146 2.64 17.13 12.64
N VAL A 147 1.39 16.66 12.51
CA VAL A 147 0.53 16.34 13.66
C VAL A 147 1.18 15.27 14.52
N TRP A 148 1.69 14.21 13.90
CA TRP A 148 2.43 13.17 14.61
C TRP A 148 3.66 13.73 15.33
N THR A 149 4.47 14.54 14.64
CA THR A 149 5.67 15.18 15.23
C THR A 149 5.29 16.03 16.43
N ALA A 150 4.24 16.84 16.33
CA ALA A 150 3.75 17.71 17.40
C ALA A 150 3.31 16.90 18.62
N LEU A 151 2.52 15.84 18.42
CA LEU A 151 2.08 14.94 19.48
C LEU A 151 3.26 14.24 20.16
N SER A 152 4.23 13.74 19.39
CA SER A 152 5.43 13.08 19.94
C SER A 152 6.34 14.03 20.69
N VAL A 153 6.46 15.29 20.26
CA VAL A 153 7.21 16.32 20.99
C VAL A 153 6.50 16.67 22.31
N HIS A 154 5.18 16.86 22.29
CA HIS A 154 4.39 17.13 23.49
C HIS A 154 4.40 15.97 24.48
N GLU A 155 4.36 14.72 24.00
CA GLU A 155 4.45 13.52 24.85
C GLU A 155 5.77 13.46 25.64
N VAL A 156 6.89 13.89 25.05
CA VAL A 156 8.21 13.86 25.70
C VAL A 156 8.45 15.09 26.58
N LEU A 157 8.07 16.28 26.10
CA LEU A 157 8.34 17.54 26.81
C LEU A 157 7.27 17.89 27.85
N GLY A 158 6.06 17.36 27.70
CA GLY A 158 4.87 17.78 28.43
C GLY A 158 4.54 19.27 28.23
N ASP A 159 3.59 19.76 29.03
CA ASP A 159 3.21 21.18 29.02
C ASP A 159 4.37 22.10 29.42
N PHE A 160 5.31 21.61 30.23
CA PHE A 160 6.44 22.41 30.66
C PHE A 160 7.35 22.78 29.49
N GLY A 161 7.87 21.79 28.76
CA GLY A 161 8.78 22.06 27.64
C GLY A 161 8.07 22.61 26.39
N TRP A 162 6.83 22.18 26.12
CA TRP A 162 6.05 22.66 24.96
C TRP A 162 5.83 24.19 24.97
N PHE A 163 5.73 24.79 26.15
CA PHE A 163 5.49 26.23 26.32
C PHE A 163 6.75 27.00 26.76
N TYR A 164 7.97 26.48 26.55
CA TYR A 164 9.23 27.15 26.93
C TYR A 164 9.31 27.47 28.44
N GLY A 165 8.86 26.55 29.30
CA GLY A 165 8.81 26.74 30.75
C GLY A 165 10.18 26.96 31.41
N ASP A 166 11.25 26.46 30.80
CA ASP A 166 12.65 26.65 31.19
C ASP A 166 13.10 28.12 31.18
N PHE A 167 12.45 28.98 30.38
CA PHE A 167 12.67 30.43 30.44
C PHE A 167 12.13 31.07 31.73
N PHE A 168 11.16 30.43 32.40
CA PHE A 168 10.41 31.00 33.52
C PHE A 168 10.74 30.36 34.86
N ILE A 169 10.92 29.04 34.90
CA ILE A 169 11.03 28.24 36.14
C ILE A 169 12.36 27.47 36.12
N GLU A 170 13.25 27.76 37.07
CA GLU A 170 14.58 27.15 37.17
C GLU A 170 14.60 25.83 37.97
N GLU A 171 13.53 25.54 38.71
CA GLU A 171 13.45 24.49 39.73
C GLU A 171 13.04 23.10 39.18
N TYR A 172 12.78 22.97 37.88
CA TYR A 172 12.38 21.69 37.25
C TYR A 172 13.62 20.86 36.85
N PRO A 173 13.64 19.52 37.04
CA PRO A 173 14.85 18.72 36.82
C PRO A 173 15.40 18.87 35.40
N SER A 174 16.62 19.41 35.31
CA SER A 174 17.31 19.82 34.08
C SER A 174 17.89 18.67 33.25
N SER A 175 17.26 17.50 33.26
CA SER A 175 17.66 16.36 32.43
C SER A 175 17.00 16.43 31.06
N LEU A 176 17.79 16.55 30.00
CA LEU A 176 17.32 16.40 28.62
C LEU A 176 16.87 14.95 28.42
N TYR A 177 15.57 14.75 28.15
CA TYR A 177 15.00 13.42 27.92
C TYR A 177 15.28 12.97 26.49
N TYR A 178 16.07 11.91 26.32
CA TYR A 178 16.36 11.27 25.02
C TYR A 178 15.38 10.12 24.73
N THR A 179 14.09 10.37 24.93
CA THR A 179 13.00 9.41 24.70
C THR A 179 12.13 9.87 23.52
N GLY A 180 11.29 8.97 23.00
CA GLY A 180 10.42 9.27 21.86
C GLY A 180 11.19 9.76 20.63
N ILE A 181 10.72 10.86 20.03
CA ILE A 181 11.31 11.46 18.82
C ILE A 181 12.73 11.99 19.04
N TYR A 182 13.07 12.38 20.28
CA TYR A 182 14.38 12.96 20.64
C TYR A 182 15.52 11.92 20.67
N ARG A 183 15.20 10.61 20.59
CA ARG A 183 16.20 9.56 20.32
C ARG A 183 16.84 9.74 18.94
N TYR A 184 16.07 10.24 17.99
CA TYR A 184 16.42 10.28 16.57
C TYR A 184 16.81 11.68 16.10
N LEU A 185 16.10 12.71 16.58
CA LEU A 185 16.25 14.10 16.17
C LEU A 185 16.54 15.00 17.37
N ASN A 186 17.57 15.85 17.28
CA ASN A 186 17.88 16.81 18.35
C ASN A 186 16.86 17.96 18.39
N ASN A 187 16.43 18.43 17.22
CA ASN A 187 15.50 19.56 17.06
C ASN A 187 14.42 19.18 16.03
N PRO A 188 13.46 18.31 16.40
CA PRO A 188 12.40 17.87 15.48
C PRO A 188 11.61 19.05 14.89
N GLU A 189 11.46 20.14 15.66
CA GLU A 189 10.77 21.36 15.22
C GLU A 189 11.44 22.05 14.03
N LYS A 190 12.78 22.01 13.93
CA LYS A 190 13.53 22.70 12.88
C LYS A 190 13.18 22.19 11.48
N ILE A 191 12.95 20.88 11.36
CA ILE A 191 12.75 20.21 10.07
C ILE A 191 11.29 19.79 9.91
N MET A 192 10.72 19.07 10.88
CA MET A 192 9.38 18.48 10.78
C MET A 192 8.28 19.34 11.42
N GLY A 193 8.65 20.28 12.31
CA GLY A 193 7.74 21.26 12.92
C GLY A 193 7.07 22.23 11.93
N HIS A 194 7.45 22.18 10.65
CA HIS A 194 6.91 23.03 9.60
C HIS A 194 6.20 22.26 8.49
N ALA A 195 6.16 20.92 8.57
CA ALA A 195 5.69 20.07 7.49
C ALA A 195 4.24 20.37 7.08
N ALA A 196 3.33 20.65 8.02
CA ALA A 196 1.94 20.98 7.70
C ALA A 196 1.82 22.24 6.82
N PHE A 197 2.65 23.26 7.06
CA PHE A 197 2.63 24.50 6.28
C PHE A 197 3.11 24.28 4.84
N TRP A 198 4.14 23.44 4.67
CA TRP A 198 4.57 22.97 3.35
C TRP A 198 3.51 22.09 2.68
N GLY A 199 2.81 21.25 3.44
CA GLY A 199 1.70 20.44 2.94
C GLY A 199 0.53 21.27 2.43
N LEU A 200 0.10 22.28 3.21
CA LEU A 200 -0.91 23.25 2.80
C LEU A 200 -0.48 24.06 1.56
N THR A 201 0.82 24.39 1.47
CA THR A 201 1.38 25.06 0.29
C THR A 201 1.27 24.20 -0.98
N LEU A 202 1.54 22.90 -0.88
CA LEU A 202 1.40 21.95 -1.99
C LEU A 202 -0.06 21.81 -2.43
N ILE A 203 -0.99 21.71 -1.46
CA ILE A 203 -2.43 21.63 -1.72
C ILE A 203 -2.93 22.90 -2.44
N ALA A 204 -2.50 24.09 -1.99
CA ALA A 204 -2.86 25.35 -2.64
C ALA A 204 -2.20 25.54 -4.01
N GLY A 205 -0.98 25.02 -4.21
CA GLY A 205 -0.26 25.11 -5.48
C GLY A 205 0.06 26.54 -5.95
N SER A 206 0.23 27.49 -5.01
CA SER A 206 0.41 28.92 -5.29
C SER A 206 1.78 29.45 -4.86
N TRP A 207 2.38 30.31 -5.68
CA TRP A 207 3.63 31.02 -5.35
C TRP A 207 3.51 31.95 -4.14
N THR A 208 2.33 32.52 -3.90
CA THR A 208 2.10 33.36 -2.70
C THR A 208 2.17 32.52 -1.44
N MET A 209 1.53 31.33 -1.45
CA MET A 209 1.64 30.38 -0.34
C MET A 209 3.08 29.95 -0.11
N PHE A 210 3.81 29.66 -1.19
CA PHE A 210 5.22 29.32 -1.12
C PHE A 210 6.05 30.43 -0.45
N ALA A 211 5.86 31.69 -0.84
CA ALA A 211 6.59 32.82 -0.27
C ALA A 211 6.28 33.03 1.22
N VAL A 212 5.01 32.91 1.62
CA VAL A 212 4.59 33.06 3.02
C VAL A 212 5.15 31.92 3.89
N THR A 213 5.09 30.68 3.41
CA THR A 213 5.66 29.51 4.10
C THR A 213 7.18 29.59 4.21
N LEU A 214 7.87 30.02 3.15
CA LEU A 214 9.31 30.25 3.18
C LEU A 214 9.69 31.32 4.21
N PHE A 215 8.95 32.44 4.24
CA PHE A 215 9.14 33.49 5.24
C PHE A 215 8.97 32.97 6.68
N MET A 216 7.97 32.11 6.92
CA MET A 216 7.80 31.46 8.21
C MET A 216 8.97 30.51 8.56
N GLN A 217 9.41 29.68 7.60
CA GLN A 217 10.54 28.76 7.82
C GLN A 217 11.82 29.53 8.18
N VAL A 218 12.10 30.62 7.45
CA VAL A 218 13.24 31.49 7.72
C VAL A 218 13.09 32.15 9.09
N SER A 219 11.93 32.72 9.40
CA SER A 219 11.66 33.36 10.70
C SER A 219 11.86 32.40 11.86
N ASN A 220 11.32 31.18 11.79
CA ASN A 220 11.49 30.17 12.82
C ASN A 220 12.95 29.73 12.96
N THR A 221 13.67 29.61 11.84
CA THR A 221 15.11 29.32 11.87
C THR A 221 15.91 30.43 12.58
N LEU A 222 15.54 31.69 12.36
CA LEU A 222 16.14 32.83 13.07
C LEU A 222 15.82 32.79 14.55
N PHE A 223 14.57 32.54 14.93
CA PHE A 223 14.17 32.38 16.34
C PHE A 223 14.98 31.28 17.04
N LEU A 224 15.08 30.10 16.44
CA LEU A 224 15.88 29.00 16.98
C LEU A 224 17.35 29.39 17.18
N LYS A 225 17.93 30.12 16.22
CA LYS A 225 19.34 30.52 16.26
C LYS A 225 19.63 31.63 17.27
N TYR A 226 18.74 32.61 17.40
CA TYR A 226 19.00 33.83 18.18
C TYR A 226 18.34 33.87 19.56
N VAL A 227 17.31 33.07 19.80
CA VAL A 227 16.58 33.06 21.08
C VAL A 227 16.75 31.72 21.79
N GLU A 228 16.31 30.63 21.17
CA GLU A 228 16.25 29.31 21.81
C GLU A 228 17.64 28.71 22.02
N SER A 229 18.44 28.57 20.97
CA SER A 229 19.78 27.94 21.08
C SER A 229 20.69 28.65 22.09
N PRO A 230 20.78 29.99 22.12
CA PRO A 230 21.58 30.70 23.12
C PRO A 230 21.03 30.57 24.55
N HIS A 231 19.72 30.40 24.73
CA HIS A 231 19.12 30.10 26.04
C HIS A 231 19.47 28.68 26.48
N MET A 232 19.24 27.69 25.62
CA MET A 232 19.54 26.29 25.87
C MET A 232 21.02 26.07 26.18
N HIS A 233 21.92 26.78 25.50
CA HIS A 233 23.34 26.69 25.78
C HIS A 233 23.72 27.28 27.15
N ARG A 234 23.05 28.35 27.59
CA ARG A 234 23.26 28.93 28.92
C ARG A 234 22.78 28.00 30.04
N LEU A 235 21.65 27.32 29.85
CA LEU A 235 21.05 26.47 30.89
C LEU A 235 21.58 25.03 30.89
N TYR A 236 21.86 24.48 29.70
CA TYR A 236 22.17 23.05 29.51
C TYR A 236 23.52 22.78 28.83
N GLY A 237 24.36 23.80 28.60
CA GLY A 237 25.51 23.76 27.66
C GLY A 237 26.46 22.55 27.71
N GLY A 238 26.63 21.90 28.87
CA GLY A 238 27.44 20.67 29.00
C GLY A 238 26.70 19.34 28.76
N LYS A 239 25.36 19.36 28.69
CA LYS A 239 24.48 18.18 28.55
C LYS A 239 23.76 18.11 27.20
N VAL A 240 23.80 19.18 26.40
CA VAL A 240 23.18 19.23 25.06
C VAL A 240 24.02 18.44 24.08
N ARG A 241 23.44 17.37 23.53
CA ARG A 241 24.06 16.56 22.48
C ARG A 241 24.29 17.39 21.21
N GLN A 242 25.51 17.43 20.70
CA GLN A 242 25.85 18.22 19.50
C GLN A 242 25.27 17.64 18.19
N GLU A 243 25.05 16.32 18.10
CA GLU A 243 24.59 15.67 16.85
C GLU A 243 23.53 14.59 17.10
N ALA A 244 22.40 14.64 16.37
CA ALA A 244 21.32 13.66 16.45
C ALA A 244 21.69 12.36 15.73
N GLY A 245 20.99 11.25 16.05
CA GLY A 245 21.23 9.94 15.42
C GLY A 245 21.04 9.98 13.90
N VAL A 246 19.91 10.53 13.43
CA VAL A 246 19.60 10.61 11.99
C VAL A 246 20.52 11.59 11.26
N THR A 247 20.97 12.67 11.92
CA THR A 247 21.93 13.60 11.28
C THR A 247 23.31 12.99 11.07
N LYS A 248 23.74 12.04 11.92
CA LYS A 248 24.98 11.28 11.68
C LYS A 248 24.85 10.39 10.44
N SER A 249 23.73 9.67 10.35
CA SER A 249 23.39 8.84 9.18
C SER A 249 23.30 9.64 7.89
N VAL A 250 22.55 10.74 7.87
CA VAL A 250 22.39 11.60 6.67
C VAL A 250 23.70 12.29 6.28
N ARG A 251 24.54 12.70 7.24
CA ARG A 251 25.86 13.29 6.95
C ARG A 251 26.81 12.26 6.33
N ASN A 252 26.77 11.01 6.78
CA ASN A 252 27.51 9.91 6.16
C ASN A 252 27.04 9.66 4.71
N VAL A 253 25.76 9.90 4.42
CA VAL A 253 25.17 9.80 3.06
C VAL A 253 25.46 11.05 2.20
N GLN A 254 25.61 12.23 2.78
CA GLN A 254 25.97 13.46 2.03
C GLN A 254 27.44 13.50 1.58
N LEU A 255 28.31 12.60 2.09
CA LEU A 255 29.73 12.51 1.71
C LEU A 255 29.98 11.74 0.39
N ILE A 256 28.92 11.21 -0.24
CA ILE A 256 29.01 10.45 -1.50
C ILE A 256 29.62 11.24 -2.67
N PRO A 257 29.34 12.54 -2.90
CA PRO A 257 29.84 13.21 -4.10
C PRO A 257 31.37 13.18 -4.18
N THR A 258 32.09 13.40 -3.08
CA THR A 258 33.55 13.53 -3.08
C THR A 258 34.28 12.19 -3.19
N GLN A 259 33.84 11.15 -2.46
CA GLN A 259 34.44 9.81 -2.54
C GLN A 259 34.21 9.14 -3.90
N LEU A 260 33.05 9.42 -4.49
CA LEU A 260 32.67 8.94 -5.81
C LEU A 260 33.51 9.63 -6.91
N TRP A 261 33.84 10.92 -6.78
CA TRP A 261 34.81 11.59 -7.68
C TRP A 261 36.24 11.04 -7.57
N GLU A 262 36.66 10.54 -6.39
CA GLU A 262 37.98 9.91 -6.22
C GLU A 262 38.02 8.49 -6.81
N LEU A 263 36.97 7.69 -6.61
CA LEU A 263 36.82 6.37 -7.22
C LEU A 263 36.74 6.46 -8.76
N LEU A 264 35.95 7.40 -9.29
CA LEU A 264 35.87 7.66 -10.74
C LEU A 264 37.22 8.07 -11.34
N ARG A 265 38.02 8.85 -10.60
CA ARG A 265 39.34 9.31 -11.03
C ARG A 265 40.38 8.18 -10.98
N ARG A 266 40.24 7.25 -10.03
CA ARG A 266 41.08 6.05 -9.92
C ARG A 266 40.79 5.05 -11.05
N ASP A 267 39.52 4.79 -11.32
CA ASP A 267 39.08 3.82 -12.34
C ASP A 267 39.35 4.34 -13.77
N SER A 268 39.18 5.64 -14.01
CA SER A 268 39.57 6.30 -15.27
C SER A 268 41.08 6.26 -15.54
N SER A 269 41.92 6.11 -14.50
CA SER A 269 43.38 6.06 -14.65
C SER A 269 43.92 4.65 -14.91
N GLU A 270 43.17 3.59 -14.56
CA GLU A 270 43.59 2.20 -14.78
C GLU A 270 43.21 1.64 -16.17
N HIS A 271 42.22 2.22 -16.87
CA HIS A 271 41.62 1.62 -18.09
C HIS A 271 41.66 2.53 -19.33
N GLN A 272 42.77 3.23 -19.58
CA GLN A 272 42.90 4.18 -20.69
C GLN A 272 42.90 3.54 -22.12
N GLU A 273 42.81 2.21 -22.23
CA GLU A 273 42.78 1.48 -23.51
C GLU A 273 41.39 0.98 -23.95
N ASP A 274 40.35 1.08 -23.11
CA ASP A 274 39.00 0.59 -23.43
C ASP A 274 38.18 1.59 -24.26
N ALA A 275 37.35 1.07 -25.18
CA ALA A 275 36.49 1.91 -26.03
C ALA A 275 35.51 2.77 -25.18
N PRO A 276 35.33 4.07 -25.51
CA PRO A 276 34.64 5.04 -24.64
C PRO A 276 33.17 4.71 -24.34
N ALA A 277 32.52 3.89 -25.18
CA ALA A 277 31.15 3.45 -24.96
C ALA A 277 31.03 2.39 -23.85
N GLN A 278 31.97 1.44 -23.78
CA GLN A 278 31.95 0.36 -22.78
C GLN A 278 32.38 0.86 -21.39
N LEU A 279 33.32 1.81 -21.35
CA LEU A 279 33.75 2.46 -20.11
C LEU A 279 32.59 3.25 -19.46
N ASN A 280 31.82 3.99 -20.25
CA ASN A 280 30.67 4.76 -19.76
C ASN A 280 29.55 3.87 -19.21
N GLU A 281 29.30 2.70 -19.84
CA GLU A 281 28.27 1.77 -19.39
C GLU A 281 28.65 1.05 -18.09
N ARG A 282 29.91 0.62 -17.95
CA ARG A 282 30.44 0.05 -16.71
C ARG A 282 30.44 1.05 -15.56
N LEU A 283 30.89 2.27 -15.82
CA LEU A 283 30.85 3.36 -14.86
C LEU A 283 29.41 3.66 -14.41
N MET A 284 28.46 3.72 -15.35
CA MET A 284 27.04 3.94 -15.03
C MET A 284 26.49 2.84 -14.14
N ASN A 285 26.79 1.58 -14.43
CA ASN A 285 26.31 0.44 -13.65
C ASN A 285 26.93 0.40 -12.25
N HIS A 286 28.22 0.72 -12.12
CA HIS A 286 28.88 0.79 -10.81
C HIS A 286 28.35 1.96 -9.97
N LEU A 287 28.09 3.11 -10.60
CA LEU A 287 27.46 4.26 -9.96
C LEU A 287 26.04 3.96 -9.49
N LEU A 288 25.23 3.31 -10.32
CA LEU A 288 23.87 2.93 -9.96
C LEU A 288 23.85 1.96 -8.78
N HIS A 289 24.76 1.00 -8.75
CA HIS A 289 24.88 0.06 -7.63
C HIS A 289 25.25 0.77 -6.32
N HIS A 290 26.27 1.63 -6.36
CA HIS A 290 26.73 2.33 -5.16
C HIS A 290 25.69 3.33 -4.63
N VAL A 291 24.94 4.01 -5.52
CA VAL A 291 23.82 4.88 -5.15
C VAL A 291 22.68 4.07 -4.55
N ARG A 292 22.33 2.93 -5.15
CA ARG A 292 21.30 2.01 -4.64
C ARG A 292 21.67 1.50 -3.26
N ASP A 293 22.88 0.98 -3.06
CA ASP A 293 23.30 0.41 -1.77
C ASP A 293 23.34 1.47 -0.67
N THR A 294 23.74 2.71 -1.00
CA THR A 294 23.73 3.80 -0.03
C THR A 294 22.31 4.27 0.29
N LEU A 295 21.42 4.28 -0.70
CA LEU A 295 20.00 4.59 -0.50
C LEU A 295 19.32 3.51 0.33
N GLU A 296 19.58 2.24 0.07
CA GLU A 296 19.08 1.11 0.86
C GLU A 296 19.60 1.15 2.31
N HIS A 297 20.87 1.50 2.52
CA HIS A 297 21.44 1.68 3.86
C HIS A 297 20.77 2.84 4.62
N ALA A 298 20.60 3.99 3.97
CA ALA A 298 19.91 5.14 4.54
C ALA A 298 18.43 4.84 4.84
N LEU A 299 17.76 4.08 3.96
CA LEU A 299 16.38 3.62 4.14
C LEU A 299 16.27 2.60 5.28
N ARG A 300 17.25 1.72 5.48
CA ARG A 300 17.28 0.76 6.61
C ARG A 300 17.53 1.46 7.95
N GLU A 301 18.46 2.40 8.02
CA GLU A 301 18.67 3.18 9.26
C GLU A 301 17.49 4.10 9.59
N THR A 302 16.80 4.62 8.58
CA THR A 302 15.55 5.38 8.76
C THR A 302 14.31 4.49 8.89
N SER A 303 14.40 3.20 8.57
CA SER A 303 13.30 2.24 8.70
C SER A 303 12.85 2.09 10.14
N ASP A 304 13.76 2.14 11.12
CA ASP A 304 13.37 2.09 12.55
C ASP A 304 12.62 3.35 13.01
N PHE A 305 12.96 4.50 12.42
CA PHE A 305 12.22 5.75 12.61
C PHE A 305 10.84 5.68 11.92
N VAL A 306 10.79 5.18 10.68
CA VAL A 306 9.55 5.02 9.88
C VAL A 306 8.64 3.95 10.47
N ASN A 307 9.18 2.85 10.99
CA ASN A 307 8.43 1.81 11.69
C ASN A 307 7.83 2.38 12.99
N GLY A 308 8.58 3.18 13.76
CA GLY A 308 8.02 3.92 14.90
C GLY A 308 6.96 4.95 14.51
N LEU A 309 7.03 5.53 13.30
CA LEU A 309 6.07 6.47 12.74
C LEU A 309 4.75 5.78 12.32
N ILE A 310 4.83 4.54 11.83
CA ILE A 310 3.73 3.82 11.18
C ILE A 310 2.98 2.88 12.13
N VAL A 311 3.66 2.24 13.09
CA VAL A 311 3.18 0.98 13.68
C VAL A 311 2.08 1.14 14.74
N ASP A 312 2.07 2.20 15.57
CA ASP A 312 1.22 2.17 16.79
C ASP A 312 -0.11 2.94 16.70
N LYS A 313 -0.25 3.91 15.79
CA LYS A 313 -1.51 4.71 15.64
C LYS A 313 -1.95 4.93 14.20
N ALA A 314 -1.02 4.96 13.26
CA ALA A 314 -1.31 5.31 11.87
C ALA A 314 -1.76 4.08 11.05
N LYS A 315 -1.27 2.88 11.38
CA LYS A 315 -1.55 1.63 10.65
C LYS A 315 -3.04 1.30 10.47
N PRO A 316 -3.92 1.34 11.49
CA PRO A 316 -5.33 1.02 11.29
C PRO A 316 -6.05 2.07 10.44
N MET A 317 -5.78 3.37 10.67
CA MET A 317 -6.42 4.48 9.97
C MET A 317 -5.97 4.58 8.50
N LEU A 318 -4.68 4.34 8.21
CA LEU A 318 -4.18 4.23 6.84
C LEU A 318 -4.70 2.97 6.15
N ALA A 319 -4.84 1.84 6.85
CA ALA A 319 -5.41 0.63 6.26
C ALA A 319 -6.87 0.87 5.81
N GLU A 320 -7.67 1.53 6.65
CA GLU A 320 -9.06 1.92 6.34
C GLU A 320 -9.13 2.89 5.16
N ILE A 321 -8.36 4.00 5.19
CA ILE A 321 -8.35 4.98 4.09
C ILE A 321 -7.84 4.36 2.79
N VAL A 322 -6.84 3.47 2.85
CA VAL A 322 -6.34 2.75 1.67
C VAL A 322 -7.38 1.77 1.14
N ASP A 323 -8.15 1.11 2.00
CA ASP A 323 -9.21 0.18 1.58
C ASP A 323 -10.38 0.94 0.94
N ASP A 324 -10.83 2.04 1.55
CA ASP A 324 -11.83 2.96 0.98
C ASP A 324 -11.36 3.56 -0.36
N THR A 325 -10.07 3.94 -0.44
CA THR A 325 -9.51 4.45 -1.70
C THR A 325 -9.44 3.34 -2.74
N LYS A 326 -9.07 2.11 -2.37
CA LYS A 326 -9.08 0.96 -3.28
C LYS A 326 -10.48 0.65 -3.78
N THR A 327 -11.51 0.73 -2.93
CA THR A 327 -12.90 0.46 -3.34
C THR A 327 -13.44 1.54 -4.26
N VAL A 328 -13.17 2.82 -3.99
CA VAL A 328 -13.54 3.95 -4.87
C VAL A 328 -12.77 3.92 -6.19
N VAL A 329 -11.47 3.57 -6.17
CA VAL A 329 -10.67 3.38 -7.39
C VAL A 329 -11.17 2.18 -8.18
N ALA A 330 -11.53 1.07 -7.53
CA ALA A 330 -12.12 -0.09 -8.20
C ALA A 330 -13.48 0.27 -8.83
N GLN A 331 -14.36 0.98 -8.11
CA GLN A 331 -15.67 1.42 -8.62
C GLN A 331 -15.56 2.43 -9.77
N SER A 332 -14.61 3.37 -9.69
CA SER A 332 -14.36 4.33 -10.77
C SER A 332 -13.76 3.67 -12.01
N LYS A 333 -12.83 2.70 -11.84
CA LYS A 333 -12.33 1.85 -12.93
C LYS A 333 -13.45 1.02 -13.56
N VAL A 334 -14.37 0.44 -12.77
CA VAL A 334 -15.56 -0.26 -13.29
C VAL A 334 -16.43 0.66 -14.12
N ARG A 335 -16.71 1.89 -13.66
CA ARG A 335 -17.57 2.84 -14.39
C ARG A 335 -16.91 3.33 -15.69
N LEU A 336 -15.60 3.58 -15.67
CA LEU A 336 -14.81 3.97 -16.84
C LEU A 336 -14.63 2.82 -17.85
N ALA A 337 -14.40 1.60 -17.36
CA ALA A 337 -14.31 0.42 -18.21
C ALA A 337 -15.68 0.04 -18.78
N ALA A 338 -16.76 0.15 -18.00
CA ALA A 338 -18.13 -0.09 -18.45
C ALA A 338 -18.60 0.95 -19.48
N SER A 339 -18.20 2.23 -19.35
CA SER A 339 -18.52 3.24 -20.37
C SER A 339 -17.74 3.00 -21.66
N ARG A 340 -16.49 2.54 -21.58
CA ARG A 340 -15.66 2.16 -22.73
C ARG A 340 -16.15 0.86 -23.41
N SER A 341 -16.57 -0.15 -22.65
CA SER A 341 -17.01 -1.45 -23.17
C SER A 341 -18.41 -1.43 -23.79
N ARG A 342 -19.30 -0.53 -23.34
CA ARG A 342 -20.68 -0.41 -23.88
C ARG A 342 -20.74 -0.15 -25.38
N GLY A 343 -19.75 0.56 -25.94
CA GLY A 343 -19.65 0.84 -27.37
C GLY A 343 -19.12 -0.34 -28.22
N TYR A 344 -18.33 -1.24 -27.62
CA TYR A 344 -17.80 -2.44 -28.30
C TYR A 344 -18.74 -3.64 -28.16
N LEU A 345 -19.36 -3.82 -26.98
CA LEU A 345 -20.32 -4.90 -26.73
C LEU A 345 -21.56 -4.80 -27.64
N SER A 346 -21.97 -3.59 -28.03
CA SER A 346 -23.06 -3.37 -28.99
C SER A 346 -22.69 -3.78 -30.42
N GLN A 347 -21.41 -3.75 -30.78
CA GLN A 347 -20.90 -4.22 -32.07
C GLN A 347 -20.68 -5.73 -32.09
N LEU A 348 -20.34 -6.32 -30.94
CA LEU A 348 -20.06 -7.75 -30.79
C LEU A 348 -21.30 -8.59 -30.46
N THR A 349 -22.45 -7.98 -30.14
CA THR A 349 -23.66 -8.68 -29.65
C THR A 349 -24.14 -9.78 -30.61
N SER A 350 -23.92 -9.62 -31.91
CA SER A 350 -24.28 -10.61 -32.95
C SER A 350 -23.38 -11.84 -33.01
N TYR A 351 -22.21 -11.80 -32.34
CA TYR A 351 -21.20 -12.86 -32.30
C TYR A 351 -20.95 -13.40 -30.88
N MET A 352 -21.56 -12.82 -29.84
CA MET A 352 -21.36 -13.28 -28.46
C MET A 352 -21.79 -14.75 -28.24
N ASP A 353 -22.74 -15.25 -29.03
CA ASP A 353 -23.20 -16.64 -29.00
C ASP A 353 -22.16 -17.65 -29.51
N ALA A 354 -21.14 -17.17 -30.23
CA ALA A 354 -20.04 -17.99 -30.72
C ALA A 354 -18.89 -18.13 -29.70
N TYR A 355 -18.83 -17.30 -28.66
CA TYR A 355 -17.84 -17.38 -27.60
C TYR A 355 -18.32 -18.29 -26.48
N ALA A 356 -17.55 -19.33 -26.13
CA ALA A 356 -17.86 -20.21 -25.02
C ALA A 356 -16.60 -20.62 -24.26
N VAL A 357 -16.73 -20.80 -22.95
CA VAL A 357 -15.68 -21.32 -22.08
C VAL A 357 -16.29 -22.40 -21.18
N GLU A 358 -15.63 -23.57 -21.12
CA GLU A 358 -16.12 -24.75 -20.40
C GLU A 358 -15.00 -25.33 -19.53
N LEU A 359 -15.33 -25.61 -18.28
CA LEU A 359 -14.46 -26.32 -17.35
C LEU A 359 -14.43 -27.80 -17.70
N MET A 360 -13.23 -28.36 -17.84
CA MET A 360 -13.07 -29.81 -17.84
C MET A 360 -13.20 -30.34 -16.40
N PRO A 361 -13.60 -31.59 -16.17
CA PRO A 361 -13.55 -32.16 -14.83
C PRO A 361 -12.11 -32.49 -14.42
N PRO A 362 -11.82 -32.52 -13.11
CA PRO A 362 -10.50 -32.86 -12.60
C PRO A 362 -10.10 -34.30 -12.97
N GLU A 363 -8.81 -34.53 -13.20
CA GLU A 363 -8.27 -35.85 -13.53
C GLU A 363 -8.49 -36.84 -12.37
N SER A 364 -8.47 -36.32 -11.15
CA SER A 364 -8.75 -37.07 -9.91
C SER A 364 -10.21 -37.49 -9.73
N CYS A 365 -11.15 -36.97 -10.54
CA CYS A 365 -12.58 -37.27 -10.42
C CYS A 365 -12.88 -38.75 -10.70
N GLN A 366 -13.38 -39.49 -9.71
CA GLN A 366 -13.71 -40.92 -9.84
C GLN A 366 -15.10 -41.19 -10.44
N ASP A 367 -15.94 -40.16 -10.61
CA ASP A 367 -17.30 -40.31 -11.13
C ASP A 367 -17.28 -40.58 -12.65
N SER A 368 -17.64 -41.81 -13.02
CA SER A 368 -17.70 -42.28 -14.40
C SER A 368 -18.71 -41.50 -15.25
N ARG A 369 -19.75 -40.89 -14.65
CA ARG A 369 -20.72 -40.04 -15.36
C ARG A 369 -20.12 -38.70 -15.76
N ILE A 370 -19.36 -38.08 -14.86
CA ILE A 370 -18.69 -36.80 -15.11
C ILE A 370 -17.57 -36.97 -16.16
N ARG A 371 -16.82 -38.09 -16.08
CA ARG A 371 -15.83 -38.44 -17.11
C ARG A 371 -16.46 -38.70 -18.48
N GLN A 372 -17.58 -39.42 -18.55
CA GLN A 372 -18.29 -39.64 -19.82
C GLN A 372 -18.88 -38.34 -20.40
N LEU A 373 -19.41 -37.45 -19.55
CA LEU A 373 -19.91 -36.12 -19.97
C LEU A 373 -18.81 -35.26 -20.59
N ALA A 374 -17.59 -35.31 -20.06
CA ALA A 374 -16.44 -34.53 -20.53
C ALA A 374 -15.76 -35.07 -21.80
N GLN A 375 -15.94 -36.35 -22.11
CA GLN A 375 -15.41 -37.00 -23.32
C GLN A 375 -16.33 -36.84 -24.54
N THR A 376 -17.59 -36.44 -24.34
CA THR A 376 -18.46 -36.04 -25.45
C THR A 376 -18.11 -34.63 -25.91
N PRO A 377 -17.78 -34.39 -27.19
CA PRO A 377 -17.65 -33.04 -27.72
C PRO A 377 -19.04 -32.41 -27.78
N ARG A 378 -19.52 -31.85 -26.66
CA ARG A 378 -20.78 -31.12 -26.64
C ARG A 378 -20.56 -29.71 -27.11
N PHE A 379 -20.61 -29.62 -28.41
CA PHE A 379 -20.81 -28.37 -29.10
C PHE A 379 -22.04 -28.40 -30.02
N PRO A 380 -23.19 -29.04 -29.66
CA PRO A 380 -24.43 -28.86 -30.43
C PRO A 380 -25.14 -27.54 -30.05
N ALA A 381 -25.74 -26.94 -31.07
CA ALA A 381 -26.25 -25.58 -31.19
C ALA A 381 -27.42 -25.13 -30.27
N SER A 382 -27.53 -25.62 -29.02
CA SER A 382 -28.71 -25.32 -28.19
C SER A 382 -28.51 -25.26 -26.67
N ALA A 383 -27.29 -25.22 -26.14
CA ALA A 383 -27.08 -24.89 -24.73
C ALA A 383 -27.16 -23.37 -24.52
N LEU A 384 -28.38 -22.84 -24.49
CA LEU A 384 -28.67 -21.54 -23.91
C LEU A 384 -28.15 -21.52 -22.46
N SER A 385 -27.05 -20.82 -22.21
CA SER A 385 -26.88 -20.16 -20.92
C SER A 385 -28.08 -19.24 -20.71
N PRO A 386 -28.77 -19.28 -19.55
CA PRO A 386 -29.97 -18.49 -19.33
C PRO A 386 -29.66 -17.00 -19.53
N THR A 387 -30.44 -16.34 -20.38
CA THR A 387 -30.30 -14.91 -20.65
C THR A 387 -30.60 -14.11 -19.39
N ARG A 388 -29.85 -13.01 -19.21
CA ARG A 388 -29.88 -12.07 -18.07
C ARG A 388 -31.28 -11.58 -17.64
N ASP A 389 -32.29 -11.62 -18.50
CA ASP A 389 -33.66 -11.20 -18.19
C ASP A 389 -34.50 -12.26 -17.45
N GLN A 390 -34.10 -13.54 -17.47
CA GLN A 390 -34.83 -14.61 -16.77
C GLN A 390 -34.48 -14.73 -15.27
N LEU A 391 -33.42 -14.06 -14.80
CA LEU A 391 -32.99 -14.06 -13.41
C LEU A 391 -33.55 -12.89 -12.57
N LEU A 392 -34.21 -11.91 -13.20
CA LEU A 392 -34.69 -10.68 -12.53
C LEU A 392 -36.22 -10.55 -12.43
N LEU A 393 -36.99 -11.53 -12.90
CA LEU A 393 -38.44 -11.59 -12.73
C LEU A 393 -38.82 -12.85 -11.96
N GLY A 394 -38.64 -12.79 -10.64
CA GLY A 394 -38.97 -13.86 -9.70
C GLY A 394 -39.46 -13.30 -8.39
N ASP A 395 -40.36 -12.31 -8.43
CA ASP A 395 -41.06 -11.83 -7.25
C ASP A 395 -42.53 -11.55 -7.61
N GLN A 396 -43.29 -12.63 -7.80
CA GLN A 396 -44.74 -12.71 -7.58
C GLN A 396 -45.22 -14.17 -7.72
N ALA A 397 -45.74 -14.73 -6.63
CA ALA A 397 -46.43 -16.02 -6.62
C ALA A 397 -47.74 -15.92 -7.43
N PRO A 398 -48.18 -17.00 -8.12
CA PRO A 398 -49.11 -17.93 -7.46
C PRO A 398 -48.99 -19.43 -7.83
N THR A 399 -49.32 -20.27 -6.83
CA THR A 399 -50.00 -21.59 -6.85
C THR A 399 -49.57 -22.73 -7.79
N SER A 400 -48.91 -23.74 -7.17
CA SER A 400 -49.09 -25.21 -7.37
C SER A 400 -48.65 -25.89 -8.68
N PRO A 401 -48.25 -27.18 -8.64
CA PRO A 401 -46.95 -27.58 -9.16
C PRO A 401 -47.01 -28.38 -10.46
N VAL A 402 -46.14 -28.05 -11.41
CA VAL A 402 -45.69 -29.01 -12.43
C VAL A 402 -44.22 -29.28 -12.18
N LYS A 403 -43.94 -30.47 -11.64
CA LYS A 403 -42.59 -31.02 -11.46
C LYS A 403 -41.91 -31.17 -12.81
N ASN A 404 -41.07 -30.22 -13.18
CA ASN A 404 -39.91 -30.51 -14.02
C ASN A 404 -38.69 -30.50 -13.10
N GLN A 405 -38.22 -31.70 -12.73
CA GLN A 405 -36.93 -31.90 -12.08
C GLN A 405 -35.82 -31.44 -13.03
N ALA A 406 -35.49 -30.15 -12.99
CA ALA A 406 -34.20 -29.68 -13.45
C ALA A 406 -33.14 -30.29 -12.50
N ARG A 407 -32.31 -31.18 -13.03
CA ARG A 407 -31.16 -31.76 -12.32
C ARG A 407 -30.29 -30.61 -11.78
N ASN A 408 -30.12 -30.54 -10.46
CA ASN A 408 -29.09 -29.68 -9.87
C ASN A 408 -27.72 -30.06 -10.49
N PRO A 409 -26.97 -29.11 -11.07
CA PRO A 409 -25.64 -29.39 -11.58
C PRO A 409 -24.73 -29.78 -10.41
N ILE A 410 -24.02 -30.90 -10.56
CA ILE A 410 -23.05 -31.37 -9.56
C ILE A 410 -21.91 -30.33 -9.52
N PRO A 411 -21.54 -29.80 -8.33
CA PRO A 411 -20.46 -28.83 -8.24
C PRO A 411 -19.13 -29.48 -8.64
N ILE A 412 -18.40 -28.84 -9.55
CA ILE A 412 -17.05 -29.27 -9.93
C ILE A 412 -16.11 -28.81 -8.82
N VAL A 413 -15.40 -29.75 -8.19
CA VAL A 413 -14.46 -29.48 -7.10
C VAL A 413 -13.07 -29.92 -7.52
N TYR A 414 -12.13 -28.98 -7.55
CA TYR A 414 -10.71 -29.22 -7.81
C TYR A 414 -9.93 -29.27 -6.51
N MET A 415 -8.90 -30.13 -6.48
CA MET A 415 -7.97 -30.13 -5.36
C MET A 415 -7.02 -28.94 -5.44
N LEU A 416 -6.69 -28.35 -4.30
CA LEU A 416 -5.73 -27.25 -4.23
C LEU A 416 -4.39 -27.65 -4.85
N GLY A 417 -3.98 -26.95 -5.91
CA GLY A 417 -2.78 -27.23 -6.69
C GLY A 417 -2.96 -28.24 -7.84
N GLU A 418 -4.18 -28.74 -8.07
CA GLU A 418 -4.50 -29.58 -9.22
C GLU A 418 -4.62 -28.71 -10.50
N PRO A 419 -4.05 -29.13 -11.64
CA PRO A 419 -4.19 -28.41 -12.90
C PRO A 419 -5.66 -28.25 -13.32
N ILE A 420 -6.03 -27.04 -13.73
CA ILE A 420 -7.39 -26.74 -14.21
C ILE A 420 -7.32 -26.61 -15.73
N ARG A 421 -8.01 -27.51 -16.44
CA ARG A 421 -8.10 -27.49 -17.90
C ARG A 421 -9.41 -26.85 -18.33
N VAL A 422 -9.31 -25.95 -19.30
CA VAL A 422 -10.43 -25.15 -19.78
C VAL A 422 -10.49 -25.27 -21.29
N ARG A 423 -11.65 -25.64 -21.81
CA ARG A 423 -11.93 -25.62 -23.24
C ARG A 423 -12.55 -24.28 -23.60
N TRP A 424 -12.12 -23.72 -24.71
CA TRP A 424 -12.66 -22.47 -25.21
C TRP A 424 -13.07 -22.61 -26.68
N ARG A 425 -14.00 -21.75 -27.07
CA ARG A 425 -14.51 -21.59 -28.42
C ARG A 425 -14.62 -20.10 -28.72
N ALA A 426 -14.15 -19.69 -29.90
CA ALA A 426 -14.27 -18.33 -30.39
C ALA A 426 -14.52 -18.32 -31.93
N PRO A 427 -15.02 -17.22 -32.51
CA PRO A 427 -15.04 -17.03 -33.96
C PRO A 427 -13.64 -17.16 -34.60
N ALA A 428 -13.57 -17.63 -35.85
CA ALA A 428 -12.29 -17.76 -36.56
C ALA A 428 -11.52 -16.42 -36.72
N GLY A 429 -12.22 -15.28 -36.66
CA GLY A 429 -11.63 -13.94 -36.68
C GLY A 429 -11.59 -13.25 -35.30
N HIS A 430 -11.56 -14.00 -34.19
CA HIS A 430 -11.41 -13.44 -32.85
C HIS A 430 -10.05 -12.72 -32.67
N SER A 431 -9.91 -11.90 -31.63
CA SER A 431 -8.65 -11.16 -31.43
C SER A 431 -7.55 -12.10 -30.94
N LEU A 432 -6.35 -11.96 -31.51
CA LEU A 432 -5.14 -12.65 -31.07
C LEU A 432 -4.73 -12.29 -29.62
N LYS A 433 -5.32 -11.23 -29.06
CA LYS A 433 -5.11 -10.78 -27.68
C LYS A 433 -6.25 -11.14 -26.75
N ASP A 434 -7.18 -11.99 -27.19
CA ASP A 434 -8.17 -12.56 -26.28
C ASP A 434 -7.47 -13.39 -25.20
N TRP A 435 -8.00 -13.37 -23.98
CA TRP A 435 -7.38 -14.03 -22.84
C TRP A 435 -8.41 -14.56 -21.84
N ILE A 436 -8.03 -15.61 -21.12
CA ILE A 436 -8.87 -16.33 -20.17
C ILE A 436 -8.23 -16.19 -18.79
N GLY A 437 -9.01 -15.83 -17.77
CA GLY A 437 -8.52 -15.68 -16.41
C GLY A 437 -9.44 -16.28 -15.34
N ILE A 438 -8.85 -16.65 -14.20
CA ILE A 438 -9.56 -17.24 -13.04
C ILE A 438 -9.75 -16.18 -11.96
N TYR A 439 -10.96 -16.08 -11.41
CA TYR A 439 -11.33 -15.11 -10.38
C TYR A 439 -12.15 -15.75 -9.28
N LYS A 440 -12.03 -15.26 -8.03
CA LYS A 440 -13.02 -15.58 -7.00
C LYS A 440 -14.35 -14.91 -7.37
N VAL A 441 -15.46 -15.62 -7.20
CA VAL A 441 -16.81 -15.13 -7.57
C VAL A 441 -17.13 -13.78 -6.91
N THR A 442 -16.65 -13.54 -5.69
CA THR A 442 -16.89 -12.28 -4.94
C THR A 442 -15.98 -11.12 -5.34
N SER A 443 -14.98 -11.33 -6.20
CA SER A 443 -13.95 -10.32 -6.50
C SER A 443 -14.41 -9.25 -7.48
N ASN A 444 -15.39 -9.54 -8.33
CA ASN A 444 -15.84 -8.60 -9.35
C ASN A 444 -17.36 -8.39 -9.21
N PRO A 445 -17.84 -7.16 -8.95
CA PRO A 445 -19.26 -6.87 -8.75
C PRO A 445 -20.07 -6.91 -10.05
N SER A 446 -19.43 -7.12 -11.20
CA SER A 446 -20.05 -7.17 -12.52
C SER A 446 -19.53 -8.37 -13.30
N ASP A 447 -20.45 -9.03 -14.01
CA ASP A 447 -20.14 -10.18 -14.88
C ASP A 447 -19.55 -9.75 -16.22
N SER A 448 -19.78 -8.50 -16.64
CA SER A 448 -19.38 -7.98 -17.95
C SER A 448 -18.00 -7.31 -17.96
N VAL A 449 -17.44 -7.01 -16.79
CA VAL A 449 -16.17 -6.29 -16.66
C VAL A 449 -15.39 -6.81 -15.47
N THR A 450 -14.09 -7.07 -15.65
CA THR A 450 -13.16 -7.32 -14.54
C THR A 450 -12.53 -6.03 -14.04
N SER A 451 -12.54 -5.83 -12.72
CA SER A 451 -11.96 -4.65 -12.06
C SER A 451 -10.79 -4.97 -11.16
N VAL A 452 -10.62 -6.25 -10.85
CA VAL A 452 -9.54 -6.79 -10.03
C VAL A 452 -8.58 -7.57 -10.94
N SER A 453 -7.28 -7.47 -10.66
CA SER A 453 -6.25 -8.25 -11.37
C SER A 453 -6.44 -9.74 -11.11
N SER A 454 -6.25 -10.56 -12.15
CA SER A 454 -6.19 -12.03 -12.05
C SER A 454 -4.98 -12.55 -11.26
N LYS A 455 -4.08 -11.68 -10.77
CA LYS A 455 -2.87 -12.05 -10.00
C LYS A 455 -2.03 -13.14 -10.70
N ARG A 456 -1.80 -13.00 -12.01
CA ARG A 456 -1.10 -13.98 -12.88
C ARG A 456 -1.87 -15.26 -13.20
N CYS A 457 -3.13 -15.39 -12.77
CA CYS A 457 -3.98 -16.53 -13.13
C CYS A 457 -4.70 -16.29 -14.48
N TYR A 458 -3.93 -16.16 -15.57
CA TYR A 458 -4.47 -15.92 -16.91
C TYR A 458 -3.59 -16.51 -18.02
N HIS A 459 -4.19 -16.75 -19.19
CA HIS A 459 -3.51 -17.16 -20.42
C HIS A 459 -4.15 -16.48 -21.64
N TYR A 460 -3.34 -16.15 -22.64
CA TYR A 460 -3.86 -15.71 -23.95
C TYR A 460 -4.35 -16.92 -24.75
N VAL A 461 -5.38 -16.70 -25.57
CA VAL A 461 -6.09 -17.75 -26.32
C VAL A 461 -5.25 -18.28 -27.49
N ASP A 462 -4.51 -17.40 -28.17
CA ASP A 462 -3.94 -17.66 -29.49
C ASP A 462 -2.41 -17.39 -29.56
N ARG A 463 -1.68 -17.54 -28.44
CA ARG A 463 -0.24 -17.21 -28.34
C ARG A 463 0.63 -18.43 -28.09
N ASP A 464 1.77 -18.54 -28.79
CA ASP A 464 2.68 -19.69 -28.72
C ASP A 464 3.29 -19.90 -27.31
N PRO A 465 3.37 -21.14 -26.80
CA PRO A 465 3.89 -21.44 -25.46
C PRO A 465 5.37 -21.11 -25.24
N GLU A 466 6.16 -20.92 -26.30
CA GLU A 466 7.62 -20.72 -26.22
C GLU A 466 8.00 -19.28 -25.80
N ASP A 467 7.07 -18.33 -25.86
CA ASP A 467 7.28 -16.93 -25.45
C ASP A 467 7.18 -16.71 -23.93
N ASP A 468 6.76 -17.71 -23.14
CA ASP A 468 6.57 -17.59 -21.68
C ASP A 468 7.88 -17.73 -20.86
N LEU A 469 9.03 -17.91 -21.51
CA LEU A 469 10.35 -17.96 -20.88
C LEU A 469 11.22 -16.76 -21.24
N SER A 470 11.09 -15.67 -20.45
CA SER A 470 12.18 -14.87 -19.82
C SER A 470 11.90 -13.35 -19.75
N PRO A 471 12.59 -12.56 -18.89
CA PRO A 471 13.39 -12.88 -17.70
C PRO A 471 12.95 -12.13 -16.43
N SER A 472 13.22 -12.74 -15.27
CA SER A 472 13.59 -11.95 -14.10
C SER A 472 15.01 -11.40 -14.33
N SER A 473 15.14 -10.08 -14.25
CA SER A 473 16.36 -9.33 -13.86
C SER A 473 17.72 -10.07 -13.92
N SER A 474 18.40 -9.93 -15.06
CA SER A 474 19.85 -9.70 -15.28
C SER A 474 20.91 -10.20 -14.27
N LEU A 475 21.83 -11.05 -14.80
CA LEU A 475 23.31 -11.05 -14.76
C LEU A 475 23.93 -12.39 -14.29
N ALA A 476 24.42 -13.18 -15.25
CA ALA A 476 25.73 -13.85 -15.22
C ALA A 476 26.02 -14.55 -16.57
N GLU A 477 27.14 -14.21 -17.19
CA GLU A 477 27.87 -14.96 -18.22
C GLU A 477 29.37 -14.96 -17.81
N PRO A 478 30.29 -15.71 -18.45
CA PRO A 478 30.18 -17.04 -19.07
C PRO A 478 31.39 -17.94 -18.70
N LEU A 479 31.27 -19.28 -18.70
CA LEU A 479 32.43 -20.17 -18.90
C LEU A 479 32.01 -21.49 -19.58
N THR A 480 32.72 -21.85 -20.66
CA THR A 480 32.75 -23.16 -21.34
C THR A 480 34.22 -23.61 -21.44
N PRO A 481 34.59 -24.87 -21.80
CA PRO A 481 33.99 -26.20 -21.56
C PRO A 481 35.10 -27.20 -21.03
N PRO A 482 34.98 -28.56 -21.07
CA PRO A 482 35.06 -29.34 -22.32
C PRO A 482 34.06 -30.50 -22.46
N ALA A 483 33.96 -30.97 -23.70
CA ALA A 483 33.04 -31.97 -24.23
C ALA A 483 33.15 -33.38 -23.63
N VAL A 484 32.00 -34.08 -23.55
CA VAL A 484 31.89 -35.53 -23.75
C VAL A 484 30.62 -35.83 -24.54
N SER A 485 30.81 -36.49 -25.68
CA SER A 485 29.81 -37.16 -26.50
C SER A 485 29.27 -38.39 -25.75
N THR A 486 27.94 -38.55 -25.67
CA THR A 486 27.30 -39.86 -25.76
C THR A 486 25.89 -39.72 -26.30
N ALA A 487 25.62 -40.52 -27.32
CA ALA A 487 24.33 -40.79 -27.92
C ALA A 487 23.34 -41.43 -26.93
N ASP A 488 22.09 -41.50 -27.39
CA ASP A 488 20.98 -42.32 -26.91
C ASP A 488 20.26 -41.89 -25.64
N MET A 489 19.11 -41.22 -25.82
CA MET A 489 17.79 -41.73 -25.47
C MET A 489 16.72 -40.67 -25.72
N SER A 490 15.84 -40.91 -26.68
CA SER A 490 14.65 -40.10 -26.97
C SER A 490 13.66 -40.12 -25.80
N PRO A 491 13.17 -38.97 -25.29
CA PRO A 491 11.91 -38.90 -24.58
C PRO A 491 10.77 -38.57 -25.55
N ALA A 492 9.66 -39.28 -25.37
CA ALA A 492 8.44 -39.17 -26.16
C ALA A 492 7.99 -37.71 -26.37
N SER A 493 7.65 -37.40 -27.63
CA SER A 493 7.05 -36.15 -28.08
C SER A 493 5.72 -35.89 -27.37
N CYS A 494 5.63 -34.77 -26.66
CA CYS A 494 4.36 -34.22 -26.19
C CYS A 494 3.69 -33.52 -27.38
N ASP A 495 2.56 -34.05 -27.82
CA ASP A 495 1.76 -33.51 -28.93
C ASP A 495 1.30 -32.06 -28.66
N SER A 496 1.53 -31.18 -29.63
CA SER A 496 1.02 -29.81 -29.70
C SER A 496 -0.52 -29.76 -29.71
N PRO A 497 -1.18 -28.84 -28.97
CA PRO A 497 -2.64 -28.74 -28.97
C PRO A 497 -3.13 -28.20 -30.32
N THR A 498 -3.77 -29.07 -31.10
CA THR A 498 -4.28 -28.74 -32.43
C THR A 498 -5.57 -27.93 -32.28
N ALA A 499 -5.53 -26.61 -32.54
CA ALA A 499 -6.74 -25.84 -32.72
C ALA A 499 -7.55 -26.44 -33.88
N GLN A 500 -8.79 -26.85 -33.61
CA GLN A 500 -9.66 -27.45 -34.62
C GLN A 500 -10.66 -26.42 -35.14
N ASP A 501 -10.71 -26.27 -36.47
CA ASP A 501 -11.72 -25.48 -37.14
C ASP A 501 -13.06 -26.23 -37.11
N ALA A 502 -14.12 -25.55 -36.67
CA ALA A 502 -15.48 -26.07 -36.65
C ALA A 502 -16.42 -25.11 -37.40
N GLU A 503 -17.48 -25.63 -38.01
CA GLU A 503 -18.54 -24.81 -38.60
C GLU A 503 -19.83 -24.96 -37.79
N ASP A 504 -20.39 -23.83 -37.35
CA ASP A 504 -21.71 -23.76 -36.69
C ASP A 504 -22.54 -22.67 -37.35
N LYS A 505 -23.75 -23.01 -37.82
CA LYS A 505 -24.67 -22.09 -38.53
C LYS A 505 -24.01 -21.29 -39.68
N GLY A 506 -23.08 -21.90 -40.43
CA GLY A 506 -22.35 -21.25 -41.54
C GLY A 506 -21.24 -20.28 -41.11
N ARG A 507 -20.90 -20.24 -39.82
CA ARG A 507 -19.78 -19.44 -39.27
C ARG A 507 -18.59 -20.34 -39.00
N LYS A 508 -17.38 -19.90 -39.38
CA LYS A 508 -16.13 -20.57 -39.01
C LYS A 508 -15.78 -20.24 -37.56
N LEU A 509 -15.58 -21.29 -36.76
CA LEU A 509 -15.23 -21.24 -35.34
C LEU A 509 -13.87 -21.89 -35.13
N ARG A 510 -13.16 -21.43 -34.10
CA ARG A 510 -11.91 -22.01 -33.62
C ARG A 510 -12.11 -22.49 -32.18
N CYS A 511 -11.69 -23.72 -31.91
CA CYS A 511 -11.72 -24.32 -30.57
C CYS A 511 -10.32 -24.67 -30.12
N GLY A 512 -10.05 -24.54 -28.82
CA GLY A 512 -8.79 -24.93 -28.21
C GLY A 512 -8.94 -25.25 -26.72
N GLU A 513 -7.84 -25.68 -26.12
CA GLU A 513 -7.76 -26.01 -24.69
C GLU A 513 -6.59 -25.24 -24.06
N VAL A 514 -6.80 -24.79 -22.82
CA VAL A 514 -5.79 -24.12 -22.00
C VAL A 514 -5.70 -24.80 -20.64
N ALA A 515 -4.48 -25.02 -20.16
CA ALA A 515 -4.24 -25.69 -18.88
C ALA A 515 -3.56 -24.72 -17.91
N PHE A 516 -4.27 -24.35 -16.84
CA PHE A 516 -3.72 -23.57 -15.74
C PHE A 516 -2.94 -24.50 -14.83
N SER A 517 -1.67 -24.18 -14.58
CA SER A 517 -0.79 -24.97 -13.72
C SER A 517 0.19 -24.09 -12.96
N ASP A 518 0.65 -24.57 -11.80
CA ASP A 518 1.64 -23.92 -10.95
C ASP A 518 1.40 -22.40 -10.71
N GLY A 519 2.17 -21.53 -11.37
CA GLY A 519 2.13 -20.08 -11.20
C GLY A 519 0.85 -19.41 -11.73
N THR A 520 0.11 -20.08 -12.62
CA THR A 520 -1.15 -19.58 -13.17
C THR A 520 -2.39 -20.11 -12.45
N LEU A 521 -2.22 -20.95 -11.42
CA LEU A 521 -3.30 -21.42 -10.56
C LEU A 521 -3.54 -20.52 -9.35
N PRO A 522 -4.80 -20.36 -8.89
CA PRO A 522 -5.08 -19.77 -7.60
C PRO A 522 -4.76 -20.76 -6.45
N TRP A 523 -3.80 -20.40 -5.60
CA TRP A 523 -3.36 -21.21 -4.45
C TRP A 523 -4.09 -20.85 -3.14
N GLU A 524 -5.39 -20.59 -3.24
CA GLU A 524 -6.26 -20.30 -2.10
C GLU A 524 -7.57 -21.08 -2.25
N ILE A 525 -8.11 -21.60 -1.15
CA ILE A 525 -9.42 -22.25 -1.19
C ILE A 525 -10.53 -21.23 -1.46
N GLY A 526 -11.63 -21.71 -2.04
CA GLY A 526 -12.84 -20.93 -2.25
C GLY A 526 -13.57 -21.25 -3.54
N THR A 527 -14.57 -20.42 -3.85
CA THR A 527 -15.37 -20.54 -5.07
C THR A 527 -14.85 -19.60 -6.14
N TYR A 528 -14.59 -20.16 -7.32
CA TYR A 528 -13.99 -19.49 -8.45
C TYR A 528 -14.86 -19.59 -9.70
N GLU A 529 -14.56 -18.73 -10.66
CA GLU A 529 -15.16 -18.71 -11.99
C GLU A 529 -14.07 -18.32 -13.00
N ILE A 530 -14.21 -18.82 -14.23
CA ILE A 530 -13.35 -18.45 -15.34
C ILE A 530 -14.07 -17.43 -16.21
N ARG A 531 -13.34 -16.41 -16.65
CA ARG A 531 -13.83 -15.34 -17.50
C ARG A 531 -12.99 -15.24 -18.78
N TYR A 532 -13.66 -15.23 -19.93
CA TYR A 532 -13.06 -14.97 -21.24
C TYR A 532 -13.13 -13.47 -21.55
N HIS A 533 -12.00 -12.88 -21.93
CA HIS A 533 -11.86 -11.44 -22.17
C HIS A 533 -11.49 -11.13 -23.62
N PHE A 534 -11.98 -9.99 -24.08
CA PHE A 534 -11.77 -9.52 -25.45
C PHE A 534 -10.55 -8.61 -25.57
N ASP A 535 -9.67 -8.89 -26.52
CA ASP A 535 -8.67 -7.97 -27.11
C ASP A 535 -7.82 -7.16 -26.08
N ASP A 536 -7.19 -7.86 -25.13
CA ASP A 536 -6.38 -7.27 -24.05
C ASP A 536 -7.16 -6.28 -23.14
N SER A 537 -8.48 -6.23 -23.29
CA SER A 537 -9.37 -5.42 -22.48
C SER A 537 -9.89 -6.19 -21.26
N HIS A 538 -10.53 -5.47 -20.34
CA HIS A 538 -11.21 -6.05 -19.19
C HIS A 538 -12.69 -6.38 -19.47
N THR A 539 -13.10 -6.37 -20.74
CA THR A 539 -14.46 -6.69 -21.16
C THR A 539 -14.63 -8.20 -21.20
N VAL A 540 -15.58 -8.72 -20.41
CA VAL A 540 -15.87 -10.16 -20.34
C VAL A 540 -16.90 -10.50 -21.40
N LEU A 541 -16.60 -11.50 -22.24
CA LEU A 541 -17.50 -12.00 -23.28
C LEU A 541 -18.35 -13.17 -22.79
N THR A 542 -17.76 -14.07 -22.02
CA THR A 542 -18.42 -15.26 -21.47
C THR A 542 -17.70 -15.74 -20.22
N LEU A 543 -18.39 -16.48 -19.36
CA LEU A 543 -17.87 -17.01 -18.10
C LEU A 543 -18.42 -18.40 -17.79
N THR A 544 -17.71 -19.15 -16.95
CA THR A 544 -18.13 -20.51 -16.54
C THR A 544 -19.11 -20.46 -15.36
N GLN A 545 -19.83 -21.55 -15.12
CA GLN A 545 -20.46 -21.77 -13.82
C GLN A 545 -19.41 -21.77 -12.69
N PRO A 546 -19.79 -21.37 -11.46
CA PRO A 546 -18.90 -21.44 -10.31
C PRO A 546 -18.39 -22.86 -10.05
N PHE A 547 -17.12 -22.97 -9.67
CA PHE A 547 -16.48 -24.20 -9.24
C PHE A 547 -15.71 -23.98 -7.94
N GLU A 548 -15.45 -25.04 -7.20
CA GLU A 548 -14.77 -24.95 -5.91
C GLU A 548 -13.33 -25.45 -6.02
N ILE A 549 -12.41 -24.75 -5.37
CA ILE A 549 -11.07 -25.27 -5.09
C ILE A 549 -11.01 -25.53 -3.59
N ASN A 550 -10.83 -26.80 -3.26
CA ASN A 550 -10.80 -27.26 -1.88
C ASN A 550 -9.58 -28.16 -1.65
N LEU A 551 -9.29 -28.42 -0.38
CA LEU A 551 -8.22 -29.30 0.04
C LEU A 551 -8.89 -30.57 0.57
N SER A 552 -8.71 -31.72 -0.10
CA SER A 552 -9.42 -32.97 0.19
C SER A 552 -9.50 -33.24 1.70
N PRO A 553 -10.71 -33.24 2.30
CA PRO A 553 -10.87 -33.67 3.67
C PRO A 553 -11.23 -35.15 3.63
N ASP A 554 -10.22 -36.03 3.63
CA ASP A 554 -10.44 -37.30 4.33
C ASP A 554 -10.59 -36.91 5.80
N SER A 555 -11.84 -36.81 6.24
CA SER A 555 -12.27 -36.08 7.44
C SER A 555 -11.84 -36.72 8.77
N ASN A 556 -10.94 -37.71 8.73
CA ASN A 556 -10.45 -38.49 9.87
C ASN A 556 -8.93 -38.66 9.86
N VAL A 557 -8.16 -37.62 9.54
CA VAL A 557 -6.70 -37.67 9.73
C VAL A 557 -6.38 -37.53 11.22
N ASN A 558 -5.73 -38.53 11.80
CA ASN A 558 -5.23 -38.44 13.18
C ASN A 558 -3.96 -37.58 13.19
N ALA A 559 -4.13 -36.27 13.41
CA ALA A 559 -3.03 -35.30 13.42
C ALA A 559 -1.98 -35.54 14.52
N SER A 560 -2.22 -36.44 15.47
CA SER A 560 -1.25 -36.85 16.50
C SER A 560 -0.39 -38.05 16.09
N ASP A 561 -0.73 -38.72 14.99
CA ASP A 561 -0.01 -39.89 14.48
C ASP A 561 0.81 -39.51 13.23
N PRO A 562 2.16 -39.60 13.27
CA PRO A 562 3.01 -39.25 12.14
C PRO A 562 2.67 -39.99 10.85
N GLU A 563 2.30 -41.28 10.92
CA GLU A 563 1.98 -42.08 9.73
C GLU A 563 0.68 -41.60 9.07
N SER A 564 -0.34 -41.28 9.87
CA SER A 564 -1.58 -40.66 9.38
C SER A 564 -1.32 -39.30 8.72
N VAL A 565 -0.43 -38.48 9.31
CA VAL A 565 -0.03 -37.18 8.75
C VAL A 565 0.73 -37.36 7.44
N GLU A 566 1.64 -38.34 7.35
CA GLU A 566 2.39 -38.66 6.13
C GLU A 566 1.46 -38.98 4.95
N VAL A 567 0.47 -39.85 5.17
CA VAL A 567 -0.50 -40.26 4.14
C VAL A 567 -1.35 -39.09 3.66
N ALA A 568 -1.79 -38.22 4.57
CA ALA A 568 -2.62 -37.07 4.23
C ALA A 568 -1.82 -35.95 3.55
N LEU A 569 -0.57 -35.74 3.95
CA LEU A 569 0.26 -34.62 3.49
C LEU A 569 0.90 -34.89 2.11
N LEU A 570 1.30 -36.14 1.83
CA LEU A 570 2.04 -36.49 0.62
C LEU A 570 1.34 -36.06 -0.70
N PRO A 571 0.04 -36.33 -0.92
CA PRO A 571 -0.64 -35.92 -2.16
C PRO A 571 -0.65 -34.40 -2.35
N TYR A 572 -0.71 -33.64 -1.26
CA TYR A 572 -0.65 -32.18 -1.33
C TYR A 572 0.75 -31.66 -1.63
N LEU A 573 1.78 -32.25 -1.00
CA LEU A 573 3.18 -31.92 -1.30
C LEU A 573 3.53 -32.20 -2.76
N GLN A 574 3.03 -33.31 -3.32
CA GLN A 574 3.20 -33.65 -4.73
C GLN A 574 2.65 -32.58 -5.68
N ARG A 575 1.55 -31.92 -5.31
CA ARG A 575 0.99 -30.80 -6.08
C ARG A 575 1.79 -29.51 -5.87
N CYS A 576 2.18 -29.20 -4.64
CA CYS A 576 2.98 -28.01 -4.31
C CYS A 576 4.37 -28.02 -4.97
N LEU A 577 4.98 -29.20 -5.08
CA LEU A 577 6.34 -29.42 -5.55
C LEU A 577 6.35 -30.14 -6.90
N ALA A 578 5.26 -30.01 -7.66
CA ALA A 578 5.17 -30.56 -9.00
C ALA A 578 6.25 -29.94 -9.89
N THR A 579 7.11 -30.79 -10.46
CA THR A 579 8.20 -30.41 -11.38
C THR A 579 8.12 -31.23 -12.65
N ALA A 580 8.54 -30.62 -13.77
CA ALA A 580 8.57 -31.26 -15.08
C ALA A 580 9.63 -32.38 -15.16
N HIS A 581 10.70 -32.28 -14.36
CA HIS A 581 11.78 -33.27 -14.37
C HIS A 581 11.42 -34.52 -13.55
N PRO A 582 11.36 -35.72 -14.17
CA PRO A 582 10.95 -36.95 -13.48
C PRO A 582 11.83 -37.32 -12.29
N ARG A 583 13.09 -36.90 -12.28
CA ARG A 583 14.07 -37.18 -11.21
C ARG A 583 13.82 -36.43 -9.91
N PHE A 584 13.09 -35.31 -9.96
CA PHE A 584 12.86 -34.44 -8.80
C PHE A 584 11.41 -34.48 -8.31
N ARG A 585 10.60 -35.40 -8.86
CA ARG A 585 9.20 -35.58 -8.47
C ARG A 585 9.13 -36.37 -7.16
N LEU A 586 8.38 -35.85 -6.20
CA LEU A 586 8.07 -36.59 -4.97
C LEU A 586 7.16 -37.77 -5.28
N THR A 587 7.64 -38.96 -4.99
CA THR A 587 6.89 -40.23 -5.09
C THR A 587 6.60 -40.81 -3.72
N ASN A 588 7.55 -40.69 -2.79
CA ASN A 588 7.50 -41.23 -1.45
C ASN A 588 7.79 -40.17 -0.39
N VAL A 589 7.47 -40.48 0.86
CA VAL A 589 7.66 -39.57 2.01
C VAL A 589 9.12 -39.28 2.34
N GLU A 590 10.04 -40.16 1.92
CA GLU A 590 11.49 -40.01 2.13
C GLU A 590 12.18 -39.14 1.08
N ASP A 591 11.50 -38.84 -0.02
CA ASP A 591 12.11 -38.15 -1.14
C ASP A 591 12.53 -36.73 -0.70
N PRO A 592 13.78 -36.33 -0.99
CA PRO A 592 14.29 -35.05 -0.53
C PRO A 592 13.63 -33.90 -1.28
N PHE A 593 13.40 -32.83 -0.53
CA PHE A 593 13.02 -31.52 -1.01
C PHE A 593 14.21 -30.86 -1.72
N ILE A 594 14.23 -30.91 -3.04
CA ILE A 594 15.32 -30.36 -3.87
C ILE A 594 14.90 -28.99 -4.42
N GLU A 595 15.74 -27.97 -4.19
CA GLU A 595 15.62 -26.62 -4.77
C GLU A 595 14.23 -25.96 -4.61
N ILE A 596 13.59 -26.15 -3.45
CA ILE A 596 12.27 -25.56 -3.18
C ILE A 596 12.36 -24.04 -3.12
N THR A 597 11.55 -23.37 -3.95
CA THR A 597 11.41 -21.91 -3.94
C THR A 597 10.65 -21.42 -2.71
N GLU A 598 10.86 -20.16 -2.33
CA GLU A 598 10.08 -19.56 -1.23
C GLU A 598 8.56 -19.63 -1.48
N LEU A 599 8.12 -19.45 -2.73
CA LEU A 599 6.71 -19.53 -3.11
C LEU A 599 6.12 -20.92 -2.83
N GLN A 600 6.85 -21.98 -3.20
CA GLN A 600 6.44 -23.35 -2.96
C GLN A 600 6.41 -23.67 -1.46
N ALA A 601 7.42 -23.26 -0.69
CA ALA A 601 7.45 -23.45 0.76
C ALA A 601 6.28 -22.74 1.47
N ARG A 602 5.92 -21.53 1.02
CA ARG A 602 4.74 -20.80 1.53
C ARG A 602 3.43 -21.54 1.21
N ARG A 603 3.28 -22.12 0.01
CA ARG A 603 2.12 -22.95 -0.35
C ARG A 603 2.02 -24.18 0.54
N VAL A 604 3.13 -24.88 0.78
CA VAL A 604 3.18 -26.05 1.67
C VAL A 604 2.67 -25.71 3.06
N VAL A 605 3.18 -24.64 3.67
CA VAL A 605 2.74 -24.21 5.01
C VAL A 605 1.28 -23.77 5.03
N TYR A 606 0.79 -23.12 3.96
CA TYR A 606 -0.61 -22.76 3.84
C TYR A 606 -1.53 -23.99 3.88
N GLY A 607 -1.20 -25.05 3.14
CA GLY A 607 -1.98 -26.29 3.22
C GLY A 607 -1.82 -27.04 4.54
N ILE A 608 -0.66 -26.97 5.21
CA ILE A 608 -0.51 -27.53 6.57
C ILE A 608 -1.46 -26.83 7.55
N LYS A 609 -1.58 -25.50 7.45
CA LYS A 609 -2.54 -24.73 8.25
C LYS A 609 -3.98 -25.17 7.99
N LEU A 610 -4.34 -25.44 6.75
CA LEU A 610 -5.68 -25.89 6.37
C LEU A 610 -5.97 -27.34 6.78
N LEU A 611 -5.00 -28.26 6.61
CA LEU A 611 -5.17 -29.69 6.92
C LEU A 611 -5.13 -29.99 8.42
N PHE A 612 -4.23 -29.33 9.15
CA PHE A 612 -3.90 -29.70 10.53
C PHE A 612 -4.15 -28.58 11.54
N GLY A 613 -4.56 -27.39 11.10
CA GLY A 613 -4.84 -26.25 11.99
C GLY A 613 -3.59 -25.61 12.62
N ILE A 614 -2.38 -25.97 12.15
CA ILE A 614 -1.11 -25.50 12.71
C ILE A 614 -0.43 -24.54 11.73
N GLU A 615 0.00 -23.39 12.24
CA GLU A 615 0.72 -22.37 11.46
C GLU A 615 2.23 -22.47 11.73
N PHE A 616 3.00 -22.76 10.67
CA PHE A 616 4.46 -22.75 10.70
C PHE A 616 5.03 -21.55 9.95
N ALA A 617 6.32 -21.25 10.17
CA ALA A 617 7.07 -20.38 9.27
C ALA A 617 7.48 -21.17 8.02
N TRP A 618 7.48 -20.54 6.84
CA TRP A 618 7.84 -21.22 5.57
C TRP A 618 9.26 -21.84 5.59
N ASN A 619 10.21 -21.25 6.33
CA ASN A 619 11.56 -21.77 6.55
C ASN A 619 11.59 -23.19 7.13
N VAL A 620 10.53 -23.63 7.82
CA VAL A 620 10.43 -24.99 8.37
C VAL A 620 10.49 -26.05 7.27
N VAL A 621 9.92 -25.77 6.10
CA VAL A 621 9.94 -26.68 4.95
C VAL A 621 11.37 -26.89 4.45
N HIS A 622 12.19 -25.83 4.41
CA HIS A 622 13.62 -25.92 4.06
C HIS A 622 14.45 -26.68 5.09
N LEU A 623 14.03 -26.68 6.36
CA LEU A 623 14.74 -27.36 7.44
C LEU A 623 14.43 -28.86 7.51
N ASP A 624 13.18 -29.25 7.27
CA ASP A 624 12.77 -30.65 7.43
C ASP A 624 13.21 -31.54 6.27
N LEU A 625 13.57 -30.98 5.10
CA LEU A 625 14.21 -31.64 3.96
C LEU A 625 13.43 -32.81 3.30
N ASN A 626 12.41 -33.39 3.92
CA ASN A 626 11.50 -34.38 3.32
C ASN A 626 10.14 -34.41 4.03
N ALA A 627 9.18 -35.14 3.44
CA ALA A 627 7.80 -35.18 3.94
C ALA A 627 7.68 -35.91 5.29
N ARG A 628 8.46 -36.97 5.53
CA ARG A 628 8.47 -37.71 6.81
C ARG A 628 8.85 -36.82 7.99
N ARG A 629 9.95 -36.07 7.89
CA ARG A 629 10.40 -35.17 8.96
C ARG A 629 9.40 -34.05 9.22
N LEU A 630 8.81 -33.52 8.15
CA LEU A 630 7.76 -32.52 8.24
C LEU A 630 6.51 -33.07 8.93
N ALA A 631 6.08 -34.29 8.60
CA ALA A 631 4.97 -34.98 9.23
C ALA A 631 5.21 -35.25 10.72
N GLN A 632 6.42 -35.71 11.09
CA GLN A 632 6.83 -35.89 12.48
C GLN A 632 6.77 -34.57 13.26
N ARG A 633 7.20 -33.46 12.66
CA ARG A 633 7.11 -32.13 13.27
C ARG A 633 5.67 -31.68 13.45
N ILE A 634 4.81 -31.88 12.46
CA ILE A 634 3.37 -31.57 12.56
C ILE A 634 2.74 -32.37 13.71
N ALA A 635 2.98 -33.67 13.78
CA ALA A 635 2.45 -34.53 14.84
C ALA A 635 2.97 -34.15 16.23
N ALA A 636 4.25 -33.79 16.34
CA ALA A 636 4.83 -33.30 17.59
C ALA A 636 4.21 -31.96 18.04
N ALA A 637 4.00 -31.03 17.09
CA ALA A 637 3.34 -29.76 17.38
C ALA A 637 1.89 -29.96 17.82
N HIS A 638 1.15 -30.85 17.18
CA HIS A 638 -0.23 -31.17 17.56
C HIS A 638 -0.29 -31.76 18.99
N LYS A 639 0.63 -32.67 19.34
CA LYS A 639 0.75 -33.20 20.72
C LYS A 639 1.08 -32.11 21.74
N ALA A 640 1.94 -31.17 21.40
CA ALA A 640 2.32 -30.07 22.27
C ALA A 640 1.19 -29.06 22.49
N LEU A 641 0.31 -28.88 21.50
CA LEU A 641 -0.83 -27.96 21.54
C LEU A 641 -2.11 -28.60 22.12
N ALA A 642 -2.17 -29.92 22.24
CA ALA A 642 -3.31 -30.64 22.79
C ALA A 642 -3.80 -30.13 24.17
N PRO A 643 -2.92 -29.76 25.14
CA PRO A 643 -3.34 -29.22 26.44
C PRO A 643 -4.03 -27.84 26.37
N PHE A 644 -3.84 -27.11 25.26
CA PHE A 644 -4.34 -25.75 25.06
C PHE A 644 -5.55 -25.69 24.11
N SER A 645 -6.00 -26.85 23.62
CA SER A 645 -7.18 -26.96 22.76
C SER A 645 -8.44 -26.98 23.63
N SER A 646 -9.29 -25.96 23.51
CA SER A 646 -10.56 -25.90 24.24
C SER A 646 -11.42 -27.13 23.94
N PRO A 647 -12.12 -27.72 24.92
CA PRO A 647 -13.11 -28.76 24.65
C PRO A 647 -14.18 -28.19 23.70
N LYS A 648 -14.47 -28.90 22.61
CA LYS A 648 -15.60 -28.60 21.72
C LYS A 648 -16.89 -28.61 22.58
N PRO A 649 -17.75 -27.58 22.49
CA PRO A 649 -19.04 -27.63 23.18
C PRO A 649 -19.85 -28.81 22.62
N ASP A 650 -20.32 -29.68 23.51
CA ASP A 650 -21.22 -30.78 23.15
C ASP A 650 -22.44 -30.23 22.41
N GLY A 651 -22.73 -30.77 21.23
CA GLY A 651 -24.05 -30.64 20.61
C GLY A 651 -24.18 -29.74 19.39
N GLN A 652 -23.25 -29.79 18.43
CA GLN A 652 -23.57 -29.39 17.05
C GLN A 652 -23.06 -30.42 16.05
N ASP A 653 -24.01 -31.24 15.56
CA ASP A 653 -23.83 -32.11 14.40
C ASP A 653 -23.44 -31.30 13.16
N PRO A 654 -22.59 -31.85 12.27
CA PRO A 654 -22.19 -31.16 11.06
C PRO A 654 -23.33 -31.20 10.03
N PHE A 655 -23.76 -30.03 9.58
CA PHE A 655 -24.49 -29.84 8.32
C PHE A 655 -23.59 -29.13 7.31
#